data_AF-A0A2V8UIR7-F1
#
_entry.id   AF-A0A2V8UIR7-F1
#
_cell.length_a   1.000
_cell.length_b   1.000
_cell.length_c   1.000
_cell.angle_alpha   90.00
_cell.angle_beta   90.00
_cell.angle_gamma   90.00
#
_symmetry.space_group_name_H-M   'P 1'
#
loop_
_entity.id
_entity.type
_entity.pdbx_description
1 polymer ?
#
loop_
_entity_poly.entity_id
_entity_poly.type
_entity_poly.pdbx_seq_one_letter_code
_entity_poly.pdbx_strand_id
1 'polypeptide(L)'
;MNSNSDWSRRNFIQKTSGGVPTLAFMLQHAGPAPASKKQQNVSDKFIPIDLSRQFTATPADFGPRERARGLTRQSREDGLIRLPGGKQVFRGIPFLLGSEDALKKSWIALSSQPASWVTHSVEIPLNQKAAYICLAQFCGWDHNERPAPGQDVVERVGQMLAEAVLVYGDGGEQRLPIRRRFEVNSPSVDWGHLSFQAVPHRSDVPTRLDDPLRNAQLWGDLQCGVWESDYAADPALDSSVTLWLCALANPWPDRELKALRMESRDADPLVICGLTLFQGHENPLRYERLSLYRITLPEANAADAGRWQVSVDLGVVARTFAGRAFEPEAWLAQPRIGLGDDASAEPSRHIFAEVTASPEALLWLEDIKAGRRYQFELNQALPGRELEARAGGPRVEILERDKVWIHGRVLDTTTQRPTPVRLAFRSKDGRYIPPYGHRTEINSAWFQDYGADVQWHHSSFAVIDGSFQIELPVGTVYLEMTKGFEYKGVRRKLTIEANQRELNLEISPLLNFRSQGWVSADSHVHFLSPSTAILEGQAEGVNLINLLAAQWGDLFTNVGDMPQGPLVSQDRETMVWVGTENRQHILGHLGLLGGHGAPVYPMSASGPGESYIGDPLWCSLSEWADACRKREGLVVAVHFPYPTAELAADIVMDKID
;
A
#
# COMPACT_ATOMS: atom_id res chain seq x y z
N MET A 1 -39.76 37.63 19.97
CA MET A 1 -39.44 36.92 21.22
C MET A 1 -39.73 35.45 21.02
N ASN A 2 -38.68 34.64 20.97
CA ASN A 2 -38.54 33.27 21.49
C ASN A 2 -37.35 32.61 20.78
N SER A 3 -36.17 32.84 21.35
CA SER A 3 -34.95 32.08 21.13
C SER A 3 -35.01 30.81 21.98
N ASN A 4 -34.92 29.64 21.35
CA ASN A 4 -34.55 28.39 22.02
C ASN A 4 -33.67 27.60 21.05
N SER A 5 -32.37 27.88 21.06
CA SER A 5 -31.35 26.93 20.61
C SER A 5 -30.76 26.29 21.86
N ASP A 6 -31.18 25.05 22.15
CA ASP A 6 -30.63 24.23 23.24
C ASP A 6 -29.19 23.79 22.91
N TRP A 7 -28.26 24.72 23.06
CA TRP A 7 -26.84 24.42 23.20
C TRP A 7 -26.53 24.30 24.69
N SER A 8 -26.79 23.14 25.28
CA SER A 8 -26.31 22.88 26.64
C SER A 8 -24.81 22.61 26.63
N ARG A 9 -24.10 23.06 27.67
CA ARG A 9 -22.67 22.79 27.93
C ARG A 9 -22.34 21.28 27.82
N ARG A 10 -23.32 20.42 28.09
CA ARG A 10 -23.25 18.95 28.01
C ARG A 10 -23.14 18.43 26.58
N ASN A 11 -23.86 19.03 25.63
CA ASN A 11 -23.78 18.69 24.20
C ASN A 11 -22.49 19.18 23.54
N PHE A 12 -21.93 20.29 24.03
CA PHE A 12 -20.62 20.77 23.62
C PHE A 12 -19.53 19.79 24.07
N ILE A 13 -19.51 19.43 25.35
CA ILE A 13 -18.52 18.51 25.93
C ILE A 13 -18.59 17.12 25.26
N GLN A 14 -19.78 16.55 25.00
CA GLN A 14 -19.90 15.27 24.30
C GLN A 14 -19.36 15.27 22.86
N LYS A 15 -19.33 16.43 22.20
CA LYS A 15 -18.80 16.57 20.83
C LYS A 15 -17.33 16.94 20.79
N THR A 16 -16.81 17.59 21.83
CA THR A 16 -15.39 17.98 21.94
C THR A 16 -14.54 16.99 22.72
N SER A 17 -15.14 16.07 23.50
CA SER A 17 -14.46 14.93 24.11
C SER A 17 -14.23 13.83 23.07
N GLY A 18 -13.31 14.07 22.13
CA GLY A 18 -12.82 13.06 21.21
C GLY A 18 -11.95 12.06 21.95
N GLY A 19 -12.36 10.79 21.99
CA GLY A 19 -11.51 9.75 22.58
C GLY A 19 -12.16 8.42 22.93
N VAL A 20 -13.19 7.94 22.20
CA VAL A 20 -13.59 6.52 22.27
C VAL A 20 -14.11 6.03 20.91
N PRO A 21 -13.30 5.39 20.05
CA PRO A 21 -13.76 4.75 18.82
C PRO A 21 -14.36 3.34 19.05
N THR A 22 -14.67 2.95 20.29
CA THR A 22 -14.92 1.55 20.63
C THR A 22 -16.29 1.02 20.19
N LEU A 23 -17.32 1.86 20.07
CA LEU A 23 -18.67 1.37 19.69
C LEU A 23 -18.89 1.27 18.18
N ALA A 24 -18.23 2.10 17.37
CA ALA A 24 -18.27 1.99 15.91
C ALA A 24 -17.52 0.73 15.42
N PHE A 25 -16.48 0.33 16.15
CA PHE A 25 -15.70 -0.88 15.86
C PHE A 25 -16.51 -2.19 16.02
N MET A 26 -17.50 -2.23 16.91
CA MET A 26 -18.27 -3.45 17.18
C MET A 26 -19.38 -3.75 16.17
N LEU A 27 -19.82 -2.78 15.37
CA LEU A 27 -20.93 -2.96 14.41
C LEU A 27 -20.48 -3.33 12.99
N GLN A 28 -19.18 -3.36 12.70
CA GLN A 28 -18.62 -3.73 11.38
C GLN A 28 -17.95 -5.11 11.33
N HIS A 29 -17.81 -5.81 12.45
CA HIS A 29 -17.12 -7.11 12.49
C HIS A 29 -18.06 -8.29 12.24
N ALA A 30 -18.59 -8.37 11.01
CA ALA A 30 -18.90 -9.65 10.40
C ALA A 30 -17.70 -10.02 9.53
N GLY A 31 -16.67 -10.62 10.14
CA GLY A 31 -15.48 -11.06 9.41
C GLY A 31 -15.86 -12.02 8.28
N PRO A 32 -15.29 -11.87 7.07
CA PRO A 32 -15.52 -12.83 6.01
C PRO A 32 -14.97 -14.19 6.44
N ALA A 33 -15.73 -15.26 6.15
CA ALA A 33 -15.26 -16.62 6.31
C ALA A 33 -13.93 -16.83 5.56
N PRO A 34 -13.05 -17.74 6.02
CA PRO A 34 -11.80 -18.05 5.33
C PRO A 34 -12.08 -18.32 3.86
N ALA A 35 -11.32 -17.65 2.99
CA ALA A 35 -11.52 -17.68 1.55
C ALA A 35 -11.61 -19.13 1.05
N SER A 36 -12.83 -19.55 0.69
CA SER A 36 -13.03 -20.71 -0.17
C SER A 36 -12.14 -20.53 -1.40
N LYS A 37 -11.36 -21.55 -1.79
CA LYS A 37 -10.51 -21.53 -2.99
C LYS A 37 -11.24 -20.81 -4.13
N LYS A 38 -10.88 -19.53 -4.38
CA LYS A 38 -11.55 -18.70 -5.39
C LYS A 38 -11.44 -19.45 -6.71
N GLN A 39 -12.55 -19.55 -7.42
CA GLN A 39 -12.57 -20.10 -8.77
C GLN A 39 -11.73 -19.17 -9.64
N GLN A 40 -10.47 -19.54 -9.90
CA GLN A 40 -9.54 -18.71 -10.66
C GLN A 40 -10.05 -18.62 -12.10
N ASN A 41 -10.29 -17.40 -12.56
CA ASN A 41 -10.69 -17.14 -13.93
C ASN A 41 -9.47 -17.37 -14.83
N VAL A 42 -9.55 -18.38 -15.71
CA VAL A 42 -8.46 -18.77 -16.61
C VAL A 42 -8.88 -18.46 -18.04
N SER A 43 -8.00 -17.78 -18.79
CA SER A 43 -8.20 -17.53 -20.22
C SER A 43 -8.16 -18.84 -21.02
N ASP A 44 -9.00 -18.92 -22.05
CA ASP A 44 -8.99 -19.99 -23.06
C ASP A 44 -7.76 -19.95 -23.99
N LYS A 45 -6.93 -18.91 -23.89
CA LYS A 45 -5.67 -18.75 -24.65
C LYS A 45 -4.54 -19.69 -24.20
N PHE A 46 -4.72 -20.44 -23.11
CA PHE A 46 -3.69 -21.31 -22.56
C PHE A 46 -3.97 -22.79 -22.80
N ILE A 47 -2.93 -23.53 -23.21
CA ILE A 47 -2.97 -24.97 -23.39
C ILE A 47 -1.93 -25.60 -22.47
N PRO A 48 -2.32 -26.10 -21.28
CA PRO A 48 -1.38 -26.75 -20.39
C PRO A 48 -1.01 -28.14 -20.91
N ILE A 49 0.27 -28.49 -20.86
CA ILE A 49 0.81 -29.74 -21.41
C ILE A 49 1.05 -30.73 -20.28
N ASP A 50 0.58 -31.97 -20.46
CA ASP A 50 0.82 -33.07 -19.53
C ASP A 50 2.23 -33.64 -19.73
N LEU A 51 3.09 -33.44 -18.72
CA LEU A 51 4.49 -33.90 -18.71
C LEU A 51 4.68 -35.26 -18.01
N SER A 52 3.60 -35.92 -17.59
CA SER A 52 3.66 -37.14 -16.77
C SER A 52 4.50 -38.27 -17.37
N ARG A 53 4.52 -38.38 -18.70
CA ARG A 53 5.32 -39.39 -19.43
C ARG A 53 6.81 -39.06 -19.51
N GLN A 54 7.17 -37.81 -19.27
CA GLN A 54 8.54 -37.29 -19.38
C GLN A 54 9.22 -37.12 -18.03
N PHE A 55 8.49 -37.22 -16.91
CA PHE A 55 9.08 -37.08 -15.58
C PHE A 55 10.19 -38.11 -15.32
N THR A 56 11.37 -37.62 -14.95
CA THR A 56 12.57 -38.42 -14.67
C THR A 56 12.86 -38.52 -13.18
N ALA A 57 12.46 -37.52 -12.39
CA ALA A 57 12.90 -37.32 -11.02
C ALA A 57 11.74 -37.13 -10.01
N THR A 58 12.02 -37.51 -8.77
CA THR A 58 11.22 -37.25 -7.58
C THR A 58 11.87 -36.14 -6.72
N PRO A 59 11.11 -35.51 -5.80
CA PRO A 59 11.71 -34.66 -4.76
C PRO A 59 12.80 -35.36 -3.93
N ALA A 60 12.64 -36.65 -3.64
CA ALA A 60 13.64 -37.43 -2.92
C ALA A 60 14.94 -37.64 -3.73
N ASP A 61 14.86 -37.78 -5.05
CA ASP A 61 16.03 -37.96 -5.92
C ASP A 61 16.92 -36.70 -5.95
N PHE A 62 16.31 -35.51 -5.92
CA PHE A 62 17.04 -34.24 -5.84
C PHE A 62 17.78 -34.06 -4.50
N GLY A 63 17.32 -34.80 -3.49
CA GLY A 63 17.97 -34.94 -2.19
C GLY A 63 17.67 -33.82 -1.19
N PRO A 64 18.00 -34.06 0.10
CA PRO A 64 17.80 -33.08 1.15
C PRO A 64 18.75 -31.88 1.02
N ARG A 65 18.25 -30.69 1.32
CA ARG A 65 18.99 -29.43 1.27
C ARG A 65 18.76 -28.67 2.57
N GLU A 66 19.83 -28.18 3.18
CA GLU A 66 19.70 -27.47 4.46
C GLU A 66 18.82 -26.23 4.31
N ARG A 67 18.96 -25.50 3.20
CA ARG A 67 18.09 -24.36 2.87
C ARG A 67 16.61 -24.74 2.71
N ALA A 68 16.30 -25.97 2.29
CA ALA A 68 14.92 -26.42 2.14
C ALA A 68 14.22 -26.64 3.48
N ARG A 69 14.96 -26.90 4.58
CA ARG A 69 14.37 -27.10 5.91
C ARG A 69 13.57 -25.91 6.41
N GLY A 70 13.92 -24.70 5.98
CA GLY A 70 13.19 -23.48 6.33
C GLY A 70 11.95 -23.20 5.50
N LEU A 71 11.71 -23.94 4.40
CA LEU A 71 10.75 -23.50 3.39
C LEU A 71 9.31 -23.93 3.66
N THR A 72 9.10 -25.08 4.29
CA THR A 72 7.77 -25.56 4.69
C THR A 72 7.86 -26.27 6.04
N ARG A 73 6.72 -26.44 6.72
CA ARG A 73 6.67 -27.21 7.96
C ARG A 73 7.15 -28.66 7.76
N GLN A 74 6.79 -29.28 6.65
CA GLN A 74 7.18 -30.67 6.34
C GLN A 74 8.65 -30.79 6.00
N SER A 75 9.19 -29.84 5.23
CA SER A 75 10.60 -29.81 4.84
C SER A 75 11.55 -29.68 6.03
N ARG A 76 11.09 -29.20 7.20
CA ARG A 76 11.91 -29.13 8.42
C ARG A 76 12.51 -30.48 8.81
N GLU A 77 11.75 -31.55 8.63
CA GLU A 77 12.14 -32.90 9.07
C GLU A 77 13.10 -33.57 8.08
N ASP A 78 12.77 -33.55 6.78
CA ASP A 78 13.49 -34.30 5.76
C ASP A 78 14.42 -33.45 4.87
N GLY A 79 14.29 -32.12 4.88
CA GLY A 79 15.05 -31.21 4.02
C GLY A 79 14.68 -31.30 2.54
N LEU A 80 13.54 -31.89 2.17
CA LEU A 80 13.12 -32.03 0.77
C LEU A 80 12.38 -30.78 0.27
N ILE A 81 12.56 -30.45 -1.01
CA ILE A 81 11.80 -29.37 -1.66
C ILE A 81 10.39 -29.89 -1.97
N ARG A 82 9.37 -29.17 -1.50
CA ARG A 82 7.96 -29.52 -1.71
C ARG A 82 7.30 -28.42 -2.53
N LEU A 83 6.85 -28.80 -3.72
CA LEU A 83 6.17 -27.91 -4.65
C LEU A 83 4.67 -28.25 -4.72
N PRO A 84 3.81 -27.30 -5.08
CA PRO A 84 2.42 -27.59 -5.41
C PRO A 84 2.34 -28.66 -6.51
N GLY A 85 1.33 -29.52 -6.46
CA GLY A 85 1.12 -30.58 -7.46
C GLY A 85 -0.26 -30.53 -8.11
N GLY A 86 -0.45 -31.37 -9.13
CA GLY A 86 -1.71 -31.47 -9.87
C GLY A 86 -2.06 -30.20 -10.67
N LYS A 87 -3.35 -29.90 -10.80
CA LYS A 87 -3.84 -28.73 -11.55
C LYS A 87 -3.65 -27.47 -10.72
N GLN A 88 -2.84 -26.54 -11.22
CA GLN A 88 -2.58 -25.25 -10.58
C GLN A 88 -2.79 -24.11 -11.56
N VAL A 89 -3.09 -22.91 -11.05
CA VAL A 89 -3.06 -21.68 -11.85
C VAL A 89 -2.19 -20.67 -11.12
N PHE A 90 -1.13 -20.24 -11.78
CA PHE A 90 -0.16 -19.30 -11.24
C PHE A 90 -0.15 -18.04 -12.09
N ARG A 91 -0.42 -16.88 -11.47
CA ARG A 91 -0.53 -15.58 -12.17
C ARG A 91 -1.42 -15.64 -13.42
N GLY A 92 -2.54 -16.37 -13.32
CA GLY A 92 -3.50 -16.60 -14.43
C GLY A 92 -3.14 -17.69 -15.43
N ILE A 93 -1.94 -18.29 -15.32
CA ILE A 93 -1.46 -19.33 -16.24
C ILE A 93 -1.75 -20.72 -15.65
N PRO A 94 -2.56 -21.56 -16.31
CA PRO A 94 -2.84 -22.91 -15.84
C PRO A 94 -1.65 -23.83 -16.09
N PHE A 95 -1.35 -24.75 -15.17
CA PHE A 95 -0.30 -25.78 -15.30
C PHE A 95 -0.83 -27.14 -14.84
N LEU A 96 -0.34 -28.21 -15.48
CA LEU A 96 -0.48 -29.60 -15.03
C LEU A 96 0.84 -30.05 -14.40
N LEU A 97 0.92 -29.95 -13.08
CA LEU A 97 2.10 -30.35 -12.32
C LEU A 97 2.03 -31.82 -11.92
N GLY A 98 3.18 -32.40 -11.58
CA GLY A 98 3.27 -33.75 -11.04
C GLY A 98 2.61 -33.94 -9.66
N SER A 99 2.84 -35.11 -9.07
CA SER A 99 2.35 -35.47 -7.74
C SER A 99 3.06 -34.68 -6.63
N GLU A 100 2.34 -34.32 -5.56
CA GLU A 100 2.90 -33.72 -4.33
C GLU A 100 3.67 -34.74 -3.47
N ASP A 101 3.46 -36.03 -3.74
CA ASP A 101 4.20 -37.13 -3.11
C ASP A 101 5.69 -37.07 -3.47
N ALA A 102 6.54 -36.94 -2.44
CA ALA A 102 7.99 -36.81 -2.56
C ALA A 102 8.68 -38.05 -3.16
N LEU A 103 8.00 -39.19 -3.23
CA LEU A 103 8.51 -40.45 -3.76
C LEU A 103 7.99 -40.79 -5.16
N LYS A 104 7.10 -39.96 -5.72
CA LYS A 104 6.58 -40.14 -7.08
C LYS A 104 7.29 -39.21 -8.05
N LYS A 105 7.52 -39.71 -9.27
CA LYS A 105 8.14 -38.92 -10.33
C LYS A 105 7.20 -37.78 -10.71
N SER A 106 7.69 -36.56 -10.56
CA SER A 106 6.90 -35.34 -10.74
C SER A 106 7.65 -34.28 -11.53
N TRP A 107 8.94 -34.48 -11.80
CA TRP A 107 9.80 -33.48 -12.42
C TRP A 107 10.60 -34.05 -13.58
N ILE A 108 10.91 -33.21 -14.56
CA ILE A 108 11.95 -33.46 -15.56
C ILE A 108 13.24 -32.81 -15.05
N ALA A 109 14.27 -33.59 -14.77
CA ALA A 109 15.57 -33.06 -14.34
C ALA A 109 16.60 -33.19 -15.47
N LEU A 110 17.23 -32.07 -15.82
CA LEU A 110 18.21 -31.96 -16.90
C LEU A 110 19.59 -31.63 -16.33
N SER A 111 20.60 -32.42 -16.68
CA SER A 111 22.00 -32.19 -16.30
C SER A 111 22.93 -32.91 -17.27
N SER A 112 24.12 -32.33 -17.50
CA SER A 112 25.19 -33.00 -18.24
C SER A 112 25.93 -34.05 -17.40
N GLN A 113 25.76 -34.04 -16.07
CA GLN A 113 26.33 -35.03 -15.16
C GLN A 113 25.42 -36.26 -15.07
N PRO A 114 25.93 -37.48 -15.37
CA PRO A 114 25.10 -38.69 -15.34
C PRO A 114 24.57 -39.04 -13.93
N ALA A 115 23.26 -39.20 -13.80
CA ALA A 115 22.59 -39.78 -12.65
C ALA A 115 21.29 -40.49 -13.09
N SER A 116 20.79 -41.44 -12.29
CA SER A 116 19.61 -42.24 -12.65
C SER A 116 18.30 -41.46 -12.76
N TRP A 117 18.25 -40.24 -12.21
CA TRP A 117 17.07 -39.38 -12.14
C TRP A 117 17.14 -38.16 -13.08
N VAL A 118 18.29 -37.94 -13.74
CA VAL A 118 18.47 -36.85 -14.72
C VAL A 118 18.57 -37.39 -16.14
N THR A 119 18.27 -36.53 -17.12
CA THR A 119 18.54 -36.80 -18.54
C THR A 119 19.32 -35.64 -19.16
N HIS A 120 20.13 -35.91 -20.18
CA HIS A 120 20.81 -34.85 -20.93
C HIS A 120 19.85 -34.10 -21.87
N SER A 121 18.83 -34.79 -22.37
CA SER A 121 17.81 -34.19 -23.23
C SER A 121 16.47 -34.89 -23.11
N VAL A 122 15.39 -34.16 -23.35
CA VAL A 122 14.03 -34.69 -23.49
C VAL A 122 13.32 -33.96 -24.62
N GLU A 123 12.52 -34.69 -25.39
CA GLU A 123 11.66 -34.12 -26.41
C GLU A 123 10.19 -34.25 -25.99
N ILE A 124 9.49 -33.12 -25.99
CA ILE A 124 8.09 -33.01 -25.59
C ILE A 124 7.27 -32.70 -26.85
N PRO A 125 6.42 -33.63 -27.34
CA PRO A 125 5.58 -33.36 -28.50
C PRO A 125 4.53 -32.30 -28.17
N LEU A 126 4.35 -31.32 -29.04
CA LEU A 126 3.40 -30.22 -28.87
C LEU A 126 2.28 -30.28 -29.92
N ASN A 127 2.64 -30.26 -31.21
CA ASN A 127 1.74 -30.19 -32.37
C ASN A 127 0.69 -29.07 -32.23
N GLN A 128 1.15 -27.88 -31.84
CA GLN A 128 0.31 -26.71 -31.57
C GLN A 128 1.02 -25.43 -32.00
N LYS A 129 0.25 -24.37 -32.26
CA LYS A 129 0.76 -23.01 -32.36
C LYS A 129 0.76 -22.34 -31.00
N ALA A 130 1.79 -21.54 -30.73
CA ALA A 130 1.93 -20.78 -29.50
C ALA A 130 2.89 -19.62 -29.73
N ALA A 131 2.57 -18.44 -29.21
CA ALA A 131 3.52 -17.32 -29.21
C ALA A 131 4.47 -17.36 -28.02
N TYR A 132 4.07 -17.99 -26.92
CA TYR A 132 4.93 -18.17 -25.75
C TYR A 132 4.88 -19.58 -25.20
N ILE A 133 6.04 -20.03 -24.72
CA ILE A 133 6.22 -21.27 -23.98
C ILE A 133 6.40 -20.89 -22.52
N CYS A 134 5.37 -21.11 -21.71
CA CYS A 134 5.39 -20.80 -20.29
C CYS A 134 5.92 -22.02 -19.53
N LEU A 135 7.07 -21.86 -18.88
CA LEU A 135 7.70 -22.89 -18.06
C LEU A 135 7.51 -22.57 -16.59
N ALA A 136 7.23 -23.60 -15.79
CA ALA A 136 7.30 -23.56 -14.35
C ALA A 136 8.47 -24.44 -13.89
N GLN A 137 9.54 -23.83 -13.37
CA GLN A 137 10.85 -24.47 -13.21
C GLN A 137 11.66 -23.91 -12.04
N PHE A 138 12.72 -24.62 -11.65
CA PHE A 138 13.73 -24.15 -10.71
C PHE A 138 15.10 -24.78 -11.02
N CYS A 139 16.17 -24.22 -10.46
CA CYS A 139 17.52 -24.82 -10.50
C CYS A 139 18.10 -25.01 -9.09
N GLY A 140 19.20 -25.73 -8.94
CA GLY A 140 19.88 -25.82 -7.63
C GLY A 140 20.39 -24.46 -7.13
N TRP A 141 20.50 -24.27 -5.81
CA TRP A 141 21.18 -23.10 -5.21
C TRP A 141 22.63 -23.01 -5.67
N ASP A 142 23.08 -21.80 -5.98
CA ASP A 142 24.49 -21.57 -6.21
C ASP A 142 25.24 -21.57 -4.86
N HIS A 143 26.38 -22.24 -4.82
CA HIS A 143 27.22 -22.31 -3.62
C HIS A 143 27.81 -20.93 -3.29
N ASN A 144 27.95 -20.06 -4.30
CA ASN A 144 28.49 -18.72 -4.15
C ASN A 144 27.46 -17.68 -3.67
N GLU A 145 26.16 -18.02 -3.56
CA GLU A 145 25.13 -17.08 -3.05
C GLU A 145 25.33 -16.71 -1.57
N ARG A 146 25.94 -17.61 -0.78
CA ARG A 146 26.22 -17.38 0.65
C ARG A 146 27.66 -17.80 0.96
N PRO A 147 28.65 -16.99 0.53
CA PRO A 147 30.05 -17.32 0.76
C PRO A 147 30.37 -17.28 2.26
N ALA A 148 31.40 -18.03 2.66
CA ALA A 148 31.86 -17.94 4.05
C ALA A 148 32.39 -16.53 4.34
N PRO A 149 32.31 -16.04 5.60
CA PRO A 149 32.85 -14.74 5.96
C PRO A 149 34.31 -14.57 5.49
N GLY A 150 34.59 -13.49 4.78
CA GLY A 150 35.92 -13.19 4.23
C GLY A 150 36.24 -13.82 2.87
N GLN A 151 35.30 -14.52 2.23
CA GLN A 151 35.42 -14.96 0.85
C GLN A 151 34.73 -13.97 -0.11
N ASP A 152 35.45 -13.54 -1.13
CA ASP A 152 34.93 -12.73 -2.23
C ASP A 152 34.78 -13.61 -3.47
N VAL A 153 33.62 -14.26 -3.58
CA VAL A 153 33.26 -15.10 -4.73
C VAL A 153 31.96 -14.59 -5.33
N VAL A 154 31.91 -14.59 -6.67
CA VAL A 154 30.77 -14.06 -7.41
C VAL A 154 29.78 -15.19 -7.68
N GLU A 155 28.50 -14.91 -7.45
CA GLU A 155 27.41 -15.78 -7.89
C GLU A 155 27.49 -16.01 -9.40
N ARG A 156 27.21 -17.22 -9.87
CA ARG A 156 27.25 -17.63 -11.29
C ARG A 156 26.03 -17.13 -12.08
N VAL A 157 25.71 -15.84 -11.93
CA VAL A 157 24.63 -15.15 -12.65
C VAL A 157 24.84 -15.31 -14.17
N GLY A 158 23.80 -15.75 -14.88
CA GLY A 158 23.89 -15.97 -16.33
C GLY A 158 24.49 -17.33 -16.75
N GLN A 159 24.87 -18.20 -15.81
CA GLN A 159 25.28 -19.58 -16.10
C GLN A 159 24.22 -20.29 -16.95
N MET A 160 24.63 -20.86 -18.09
CA MET A 160 23.77 -21.56 -19.04
C MET A 160 23.45 -22.97 -18.54
N LEU A 161 22.26 -23.18 -17.97
CA LEU A 161 21.87 -24.46 -17.40
C LEU A 161 21.31 -25.40 -18.48
N ALA A 162 20.52 -24.86 -19.41
CA ALA A 162 19.92 -25.60 -20.50
C ALA A 162 19.57 -24.71 -21.70
N GLU A 163 19.18 -25.34 -22.80
CA GLU A 163 18.51 -24.70 -23.93
C GLU A 163 17.12 -25.31 -24.15
N ALA A 164 16.15 -24.43 -24.43
CA ALA A 164 14.86 -24.78 -24.98
C ALA A 164 14.91 -24.67 -26.50
N VAL A 165 14.81 -25.80 -27.21
CA VAL A 165 14.83 -25.87 -28.66
C VAL A 165 13.40 -26.05 -29.18
N LEU A 166 12.87 -25.00 -29.81
CA LEU A 166 11.58 -25.03 -30.50
C LEU A 166 11.78 -25.73 -31.85
N VAL A 167 11.13 -26.89 -32.04
CA VAL A 167 11.19 -27.66 -33.29
C VAL A 167 9.90 -27.45 -34.06
N TYR A 168 9.98 -26.86 -35.25
CA TYR A 168 8.83 -26.56 -36.10
C TYR A 168 8.47 -27.73 -37.03
N GLY A 169 7.24 -27.74 -37.54
CA GLY A 169 6.76 -28.79 -38.46
C GLY A 169 7.57 -28.93 -39.77
N ASP A 170 8.23 -27.85 -40.21
CA ASP A 170 9.13 -27.83 -41.39
C ASP A 170 10.55 -28.34 -41.09
N GLY A 171 10.83 -28.72 -39.83
CA GLY A 171 12.15 -29.14 -39.37
C GLY A 171 13.07 -27.98 -38.95
N GLY A 172 12.63 -26.73 -39.03
CA GLY A 172 13.36 -25.60 -38.47
C GLY A 172 13.51 -25.71 -36.95
N GLU A 173 14.60 -25.15 -36.42
CA GLU A 173 14.84 -25.09 -34.98
C GLU A 173 15.12 -23.65 -34.53
N GLN A 174 14.58 -23.26 -33.37
CA GLN A 174 14.96 -22.05 -32.67
C GLN A 174 15.47 -22.42 -31.27
N ARG A 175 16.66 -21.94 -30.90
CA ARG A 175 17.24 -22.17 -29.57
C ARG A 175 17.04 -20.96 -28.68
N LEU A 176 16.59 -21.20 -27.45
CA LEU A 176 16.38 -20.19 -26.43
C LEU A 176 17.14 -20.60 -25.16
N PRO A 177 17.93 -19.70 -24.54
CA PRO A 177 18.73 -20.04 -23.37
C PRO A 177 17.87 -20.14 -22.11
N ILE A 178 18.28 -20.99 -21.16
CA ILE A 178 17.79 -20.99 -19.78
C ILE A 178 18.99 -20.81 -18.85
N ARG A 179 19.10 -19.62 -18.28
CA ARG A 179 20.23 -19.22 -17.46
C ARG A 179 19.81 -18.94 -16.03
N ARG A 180 20.72 -19.25 -15.10
CA ARG A 180 20.59 -18.89 -13.68
C ARG A 180 20.34 -17.39 -13.53
N ARG A 181 19.35 -17.02 -12.73
CA ARG A 181 18.87 -15.66 -12.45
C ARG A 181 18.32 -14.90 -13.65
N PHE A 182 18.16 -15.52 -14.82
CA PHE A 182 17.41 -14.92 -15.93
C PHE A 182 16.09 -15.64 -16.09
N GLU A 183 16.09 -16.80 -16.75
CA GLU A 183 14.88 -17.57 -17.06
C GLU A 183 14.49 -18.54 -15.92
N VAL A 184 15.38 -18.74 -14.95
CA VAL A 184 15.15 -19.64 -13.80
C VAL A 184 15.98 -19.21 -12.60
N ASN A 185 15.55 -19.61 -11.40
CA ASN A 185 16.33 -19.46 -10.17
C ASN A 185 16.10 -20.63 -9.21
N SER A 186 16.73 -20.54 -8.05
CA SER A 186 16.61 -21.53 -6.99
C SER A 186 15.28 -21.46 -6.24
N PRO A 187 14.86 -22.56 -5.56
CA PRO A 187 13.58 -22.65 -4.86
C PRO A 187 13.38 -21.67 -3.70
N SER A 188 14.39 -20.89 -3.36
CA SER A 188 14.30 -19.72 -2.49
C SER A 188 15.48 -18.82 -2.77
N VAL A 189 15.30 -17.52 -2.53
CA VAL A 189 16.31 -16.50 -2.81
C VAL A 189 16.34 -15.48 -1.69
N ASP A 190 17.50 -14.86 -1.48
CA ASP A 190 17.66 -13.75 -0.56
C ASP A 190 17.25 -12.42 -1.24
N TRP A 191 17.03 -11.37 -0.44
CA TRP A 191 16.72 -10.04 -0.98
C TRP A 191 17.78 -9.59 -1.99
N GLY A 192 17.35 -9.09 -3.16
CA GLY A 192 18.25 -8.72 -4.26
C GLY A 192 18.64 -9.85 -5.23
N HIS A 193 18.21 -11.10 -4.98
CA HIS A 193 18.55 -12.26 -5.83
C HIS A 193 17.42 -12.71 -6.78
N LEU A 194 16.44 -11.84 -7.09
CA LEU A 194 15.39 -12.15 -8.07
C LEU A 194 15.94 -12.40 -9.48
N SER A 195 15.09 -12.96 -10.33
CA SER A 195 15.37 -13.25 -11.73
C SER A 195 15.05 -12.07 -12.65
N PHE A 196 15.80 -11.95 -13.75
CA PHE A 196 15.61 -10.89 -14.75
C PHE A 196 14.52 -11.18 -15.80
N GLN A 197 14.21 -12.45 -16.08
CA GLN A 197 13.25 -12.88 -17.12
C GLN A 197 12.18 -13.84 -16.61
N ALA A 198 12.21 -14.17 -15.31
CA ALA A 198 11.28 -15.06 -14.66
C ALA A 198 10.73 -14.42 -13.40
N VAL A 199 9.49 -14.77 -13.05
CA VAL A 199 8.82 -14.28 -11.84
C VAL A 199 8.43 -15.44 -10.95
N PRO A 200 8.31 -15.23 -9.63
CA PRO A 200 7.73 -16.23 -8.73
C PRO A 200 6.31 -16.61 -9.15
N HIS A 201 5.94 -17.88 -8.97
CA HIS A 201 4.59 -18.40 -9.27
C HIS A 201 3.47 -17.79 -8.40
N ARG A 202 3.81 -17.26 -7.21
CA ARG A 202 2.89 -16.53 -6.34
C ARG A 202 2.66 -15.14 -6.91
N SER A 203 1.46 -14.59 -6.72
CA SER A 203 1.09 -13.24 -7.15
C SER A 203 1.01 -12.34 -5.93
N ASP A 204 1.44 -11.10 -6.06
CA ASP A 204 1.29 -10.10 -4.99
C ASP A 204 -0.17 -9.96 -4.59
N VAL A 205 -0.39 -9.77 -3.28
CA VAL A 205 -1.73 -9.68 -2.70
C VAL A 205 -1.94 -8.25 -2.23
N PRO A 206 -2.70 -7.43 -2.98
CA PRO A 206 -3.04 -6.09 -2.53
C PRO A 206 -3.79 -6.14 -1.20
N THR A 207 -3.47 -5.20 -0.32
CA THR A 207 -4.06 -5.12 1.02
C THR A 207 -4.82 -3.84 1.22
N ARG A 208 -5.70 -3.85 2.21
CA ARG A 208 -6.43 -2.69 2.70
C ARG A 208 -5.99 -2.39 4.12
N LEU A 209 -6.12 -1.13 4.53
CA LEU A 209 -5.80 -0.69 5.89
C LEU A 209 -6.66 -1.39 6.96
N ASP A 210 -7.81 -1.93 6.57
CA ASP A 210 -8.74 -2.66 7.43
C ASP A 210 -8.64 -4.19 7.34
N ASP A 211 -7.65 -4.74 6.60
CA ASP A 211 -7.46 -6.18 6.54
C ASP A 211 -7.02 -6.74 7.90
N PRO A 212 -7.50 -7.94 8.28
CA PRO A 212 -7.19 -8.52 9.58
C PRO A 212 -5.73 -8.96 9.69
N LEU A 213 -5.13 -8.71 10.85
CA LEU A 213 -3.76 -9.14 11.17
C LEU A 213 -3.74 -10.24 12.22
N ARG A 214 -2.78 -11.17 12.08
CA ARG A 214 -2.52 -12.22 13.08
C ARG A 214 -2.02 -11.63 14.40
N ASN A 215 -1.23 -10.57 14.34
CA ASN A 215 -0.76 -9.80 15.48
C ASN A 215 -0.36 -8.39 15.03
N ALA A 216 -0.26 -7.45 15.97
CA ALA A 216 0.01 -6.04 15.69
C ALA A 216 1.41 -5.73 15.15
N GLN A 217 2.38 -6.66 15.23
CA GLN A 217 3.74 -6.44 14.69
C GLN A 217 3.76 -6.39 13.17
N LEU A 218 2.73 -6.96 12.51
CA LEU A 218 2.56 -6.96 11.06
C LEU A 218 1.93 -5.65 10.54
N TRP A 219 1.65 -4.70 11.42
CA TRP A 219 1.01 -3.45 11.05
C TRP A 219 1.83 -2.62 10.06
N GLY A 220 3.14 -2.55 10.26
CA GLY A 220 4.03 -1.83 9.34
C GLY A 220 3.97 -2.36 7.91
N ASP A 221 3.95 -3.69 7.76
CA ASP A 221 3.85 -4.32 6.44
C ASP A 221 2.48 -4.10 5.80
N LEU A 222 1.40 -4.11 6.59
CA LEU A 222 0.05 -3.84 6.08
C LEU A 222 -0.05 -2.44 5.45
N GLN A 223 0.66 -1.45 6.02
CA GLN A 223 0.66 -0.09 5.51
C GLN A 223 1.27 0.06 4.11
N CYS A 224 2.07 -0.92 3.65
CA CYS A 224 2.62 -0.94 2.29
C CYS A 224 1.55 -1.11 1.21
N GLY A 225 0.32 -1.53 1.58
CA GLY A 225 -0.79 -1.74 0.64
C GLY A 225 -0.65 -3.02 -0.22
N VAL A 226 0.34 -3.86 0.08
CA VAL A 226 0.60 -5.11 -0.62
C VAL A 226 1.38 -6.09 0.26
N TRP A 227 0.99 -7.36 0.25
CA TRP A 227 1.85 -8.45 0.68
C TRP A 227 2.71 -8.90 -0.52
N GLU A 228 4.00 -8.58 -0.46
CA GLU A 228 4.97 -8.98 -1.47
C GLU A 228 5.13 -10.51 -1.49
N SER A 229 4.85 -11.11 -2.64
CA SER A 229 4.89 -12.56 -2.79
C SER A 229 6.25 -13.10 -3.24
N ASP A 230 7.16 -12.22 -3.63
CA ASP A 230 8.47 -12.58 -4.16
C ASP A 230 9.36 -13.23 -3.10
N TYR A 231 9.28 -12.76 -1.85
CA TYR A 231 10.05 -13.28 -0.71
C TYR A 231 9.22 -14.02 0.34
N ALA A 232 7.94 -14.32 0.04
CA ALA A 232 6.99 -14.93 0.97
C ALA A 232 6.80 -14.11 2.28
N ALA A 233 6.68 -12.78 2.14
CA ALA A 233 6.39 -11.88 3.26
C ALA A 233 4.91 -11.97 3.71
N ASP A 234 4.04 -12.56 2.89
CA ASP A 234 2.64 -12.80 3.25
C ASP A 234 2.54 -13.77 4.46
N PRO A 235 2.02 -13.32 5.62
CA PRO A 235 1.89 -14.13 6.82
C PRO A 235 0.92 -15.31 6.68
N ALA A 236 0.11 -15.36 5.62
CA ALA A 236 -0.81 -16.44 5.32
C ALA A 236 -0.17 -17.58 4.49
N LEU A 237 1.07 -17.41 4.00
CA LEU A 237 1.75 -18.45 3.22
C LEU A 237 2.29 -19.57 4.13
N ASP A 238 1.84 -20.79 3.87
CA ASP A 238 2.34 -22.01 4.53
C ASP A 238 3.67 -22.54 3.94
N SER A 239 4.14 -21.93 2.84
CA SER A 239 5.33 -22.33 2.09
C SER A 239 6.03 -21.11 1.48
N SER A 240 7.35 -21.01 1.70
CA SER A 240 8.21 -20.04 1.02
C SER A 240 8.96 -20.63 -0.18
N VAL A 241 8.69 -21.90 -0.56
CA VAL A 241 9.28 -22.52 -1.76
C VAL A 241 8.82 -21.79 -3.01
N THR A 242 9.73 -21.34 -3.87
CA THR A 242 9.46 -20.63 -5.12
C THR A 242 9.64 -21.53 -6.34
N LEU A 243 8.57 -21.72 -7.09
CA LEU A 243 8.63 -22.11 -8.49
C LEU A 243 8.73 -20.85 -9.37
N TRP A 244 9.63 -20.85 -10.34
CA TRP A 244 9.85 -19.73 -11.24
C TRP A 244 9.10 -19.91 -12.55
N LEU A 245 8.34 -18.89 -12.92
CA LEU A 245 7.62 -18.83 -14.18
C LEU A 245 8.40 -18.01 -15.19
N CYS A 246 8.65 -18.57 -16.37
CA CYS A 246 9.24 -17.85 -17.49
C CYS A 246 8.39 -18.07 -18.73
N ALA A 247 8.12 -17.01 -19.49
CA ALA A 247 7.44 -17.07 -20.78
C ALA A 247 8.45 -16.85 -21.91
N LEU A 248 8.92 -17.94 -22.51
CA LEU A 248 9.87 -17.90 -23.61
C LEU A 248 9.15 -17.53 -24.91
N ALA A 249 9.59 -16.47 -25.59
CA ALA A 249 8.98 -16.00 -26.83
C ALA A 249 9.30 -16.95 -28.00
N ASN A 250 8.26 -17.40 -28.70
CA ASN A 250 8.39 -18.05 -30.00
C ASN A 250 8.51 -16.95 -31.08
N PRO A 251 9.65 -16.83 -31.79
CA PRO A 251 9.81 -15.83 -32.83
C PRO A 251 8.91 -16.07 -34.06
N TRP A 252 8.33 -17.26 -34.20
CA TRP A 252 7.46 -17.65 -35.31
C TRP A 252 6.13 -18.22 -34.80
N PRO A 253 5.27 -17.41 -34.16
CA PRO A 253 4.04 -17.86 -33.51
C PRO A 253 3.04 -18.53 -34.47
N ASP A 254 3.05 -18.14 -35.75
CA ASP A 254 2.17 -18.68 -36.78
C ASP A 254 2.56 -20.07 -37.28
N ARG A 255 3.78 -20.52 -36.96
CA ARG A 255 4.27 -21.86 -37.32
C ARG A 255 3.87 -22.86 -36.25
N GLU A 256 3.46 -24.04 -36.69
CA GLU A 256 3.17 -25.15 -35.78
C GLU A 256 4.48 -25.64 -35.14
N LEU A 257 4.48 -25.70 -33.81
CA LEU A 257 5.53 -26.34 -33.03
C LEU A 257 5.26 -27.84 -33.00
N LYS A 258 6.13 -28.62 -33.63
CA LYS A 258 6.09 -30.08 -33.58
C LYS A 258 6.47 -30.56 -32.18
N ALA A 259 7.55 -30.02 -31.63
CA ALA A 259 8.05 -30.39 -30.31
C ALA A 259 8.83 -29.26 -29.63
N LEU A 260 8.95 -29.37 -28.31
CA LEU A 260 9.92 -28.64 -27.51
C LEU A 260 10.98 -29.64 -27.04
N ARG A 261 12.23 -29.46 -27.48
CA ARG A 261 13.36 -30.27 -27.02
C ARG A 261 14.16 -29.48 -26.00
N MET A 262 14.31 -30.02 -24.80
CA MET A 262 15.12 -29.44 -23.75
C MET A 262 16.49 -30.13 -23.72
N GLU A 263 17.58 -29.37 -23.69
CA GLU A 263 18.95 -29.89 -23.70
C GLU A 263 19.75 -29.30 -22.54
N SER A 264 20.34 -30.13 -21.67
CA SER A 264 21.23 -29.66 -20.61
C SER A 264 22.51 -29.06 -21.18
N ARG A 265 23.02 -28.01 -20.55
CA ARG A 265 24.30 -27.36 -20.90
C ARG A 265 25.31 -27.31 -19.74
N ASP A 266 24.89 -27.67 -18.54
CA ASP A 266 25.72 -27.65 -17.33
C ASP A 266 25.45 -28.90 -16.47
N ALA A 267 26.36 -29.16 -15.53
CA ALA A 267 26.21 -30.22 -14.52
C ALA A 267 25.19 -29.83 -13.45
N ASP A 268 25.04 -28.54 -13.15
CA ASP A 268 24.00 -28.05 -12.25
C ASP A 268 22.61 -28.30 -12.86
N PRO A 269 21.69 -28.96 -12.11
CA PRO A 269 20.44 -29.41 -12.68
C PRO A 269 19.46 -28.24 -12.90
N LEU A 270 18.82 -28.25 -14.07
CA LEU A 270 17.54 -27.57 -14.30
C LEU A 270 16.40 -28.55 -14.04
N VAL A 271 15.38 -28.12 -13.30
CA VAL A 271 14.20 -28.93 -13.00
C VAL A 271 12.96 -28.25 -13.57
N ILE A 272 12.27 -28.93 -14.48
CA ILE A 272 11.03 -28.48 -15.09
C ILE A 272 9.85 -29.21 -14.45
N CYS A 273 8.91 -28.46 -13.91
CA CYS A 273 7.76 -28.97 -13.17
C CYS A 273 6.44 -28.84 -13.96
N GLY A 274 6.35 -27.86 -14.86
CA GLY A 274 5.16 -27.62 -15.66
C GLY A 274 5.47 -26.88 -16.96
N LEU A 275 4.62 -27.10 -17.96
CA LEU A 275 4.69 -26.48 -19.27
C LEU A 275 3.29 -26.10 -19.74
N THR A 276 3.15 -24.87 -20.23
CA THR A 276 1.90 -24.36 -20.80
C THR A 276 2.19 -23.52 -22.03
N LEU A 277 1.44 -23.74 -23.09
CA LEU A 277 1.51 -22.95 -24.31
C LEU A 277 0.53 -21.77 -24.20
N PHE A 278 0.97 -20.59 -24.63
CA PHE A 278 0.12 -19.40 -24.71
C PHE A 278 -0.07 -18.96 -26.16
N GLN A 279 -1.33 -18.79 -26.55
CA GLN A 279 -1.74 -18.43 -27.91
C GLN A 279 -2.06 -16.94 -28.09
N GLY A 280 -1.87 -16.11 -27.06
CA GLY A 280 -1.88 -14.66 -27.25
C GLY A 280 -0.65 -14.17 -28.01
N HIS A 281 -0.50 -12.87 -28.13
CA HIS A 281 0.53 -12.17 -28.90
C HIS A 281 1.55 -11.47 -27.98
N GLU A 282 1.13 -11.01 -26.81
CA GLU A 282 1.95 -10.31 -25.83
C GLU A 282 2.46 -11.23 -24.72
N ASN A 283 3.53 -10.84 -24.02
CA ASN A 283 4.05 -11.66 -22.93
C ASN A 283 3.02 -11.72 -21.76
N PRO A 284 2.56 -12.93 -21.34
CA PRO A 284 1.51 -13.05 -20.33
C PRO A 284 1.95 -12.68 -18.92
N LEU A 285 3.26 -12.59 -18.66
CA LEU A 285 3.84 -12.23 -17.36
C LEU A 285 4.32 -10.77 -17.30
N ARG A 286 4.19 -10.01 -18.40
CA ARG A 286 4.56 -8.59 -18.45
C ARG A 286 3.32 -7.73 -18.26
N TYR A 287 3.26 -7.02 -17.14
CA TYR A 287 2.15 -6.12 -16.86
C TYR A 287 2.39 -4.73 -17.46
N GLU A 288 1.33 -4.11 -17.97
CA GLU A 288 1.32 -2.68 -18.27
C GLU A 288 1.32 -1.85 -16.98
N ARG A 289 1.61 -0.56 -17.15
CA ARG A 289 1.50 0.44 -16.08
C ARG A 289 0.13 0.36 -15.38
N LEU A 290 0.14 0.49 -14.04
CA LEU A 290 -1.08 0.63 -13.23
C LEU A 290 -1.98 1.71 -13.82
N SER A 291 -3.20 1.31 -14.17
CA SER A 291 -4.18 2.16 -14.84
C SER A 291 -5.49 2.15 -14.07
N LEU A 292 -6.19 3.29 -14.10
CA LEU A 292 -7.49 3.43 -13.47
C LEU A 292 -8.61 3.17 -14.47
N TYR A 293 -9.42 2.18 -14.15
CA TYR A 293 -10.63 1.82 -14.88
C TYR A 293 -11.86 2.32 -14.14
N ARG A 294 -12.82 2.90 -14.87
CA ARG A 294 -14.17 3.16 -14.38
C ARG A 294 -15.12 2.16 -15.00
N ILE A 295 -15.83 1.45 -14.15
CA ILE A 295 -16.88 0.52 -14.50
C ILE A 295 -18.21 1.23 -14.23
N THR A 296 -18.98 1.50 -15.28
CA THR A 296 -20.33 2.08 -15.22
C THR A 296 -21.36 0.96 -15.15
N LEU A 297 -22.07 0.88 -14.04
CA LEU A 297 -23.17 -0.06 -13.80
C LEU A 297 -24.49 0.45 -14.41
N PRO A 298 -25.41 -0.45 -14.77
CA PRO A 298 -26.76 -0.07 -15.24
C PRO A 298 -27.58 0.67 -14.17
N GLU A 299 -27.39 0.30 -12.90
CA GLU A 299 -28.10 0.84 -11.74
C GLU A 299 -27.11 1.52 -10.79
N ALA A 300 -27.60 2.49 -10.01
CA ALA A 300 -26.78 3.22 -9.04
C ALA A 300 -26.61 2.43 -7.72
N ASN A 301 -25.94 1.29 -7.81
CA ASN A 301 -25.74 0.33 -6.71
C ASN A 301 -24.26 -0.07 -6.55
N ALA A 302 -23.33 0.78 -7.00
CA ALA A 302 -21.88 0.54 -6.91
C ALA A 302 -21.38 0.49 -5.45
N ALA A 303 -22.04 1.23 -4.55
CA ALA A 303 -21.70 1.30 -3.14
C ALA A 303 -22.34 0.18 -2.29
N ASP A 304 -23.08 -0.75 -2.90
CA ASP A 304 -23.69 -1.88 -2.19
C ASP A 304 -22.58 -2.79 -1.60
N ALA A 305 -22.43 -2.76 -0.28
CA ALA A 305 -21.43 -3.55 0.43
C ALA A 305 -21.51 -5.03 0.06
N GLY A 306 -20.36 -5.61 -0.28
CA GLY A 306 -20.19 -7.03 -0.61
C GLY A 306 -20.85 -7.50 -1.91
N ARG A 307 -21.42 -6.60 -2.73
CA ARG A 307 -22.12 -6.98 -3.96
C ARG A 307 -21.17 -7.19 -5.13
N TRP A 308 -20.22 -6.29 -5.33
CA TRP A 308 -19.39 -6.24 -6.52
C TRP A 308 -17.98 -6.73 -6.23
N GLN A 309 -17.47 -7.62 -7.07
CA GLN A 309 -16.09 -8.06 -7.05
C GLN A 309 -15.45 -7.86 -8.43
N VAL A 310 -14.28 -7.23 -8.45
CA VAL A 310 -13.47 -7.08 -9.67
C VAL A 310 -12.27 -8.02 -9.58
N SER A 311 -11.97 -8.73 -10.66
CA SER A 311 -10.77 -9.56 -10.76
C SER A 311 -10.18 -9.52 -12.17
N VAL A 312 -8.91 -9.93 -12.30
CA VAL A 312 -8.18 -10.02 -13.58
C VAL A 312 -7.37 -11.31 -13.59
N ASP A 313 -7.20 -11.94 -14.75
CA ASP A 313 -6.48 -13.22 -14.88
C ASP A 313 -4.96 -13.05 -14.94
N LEU A 314 -4.47 -12.23 -15.88
CA LEU A 314 -3.04 -11.98 -16.14
C LEU A 314 -2.56 -10.68 -15.51
N GLY A 315 -2.90 -10.45 -14.25
CA GLY A 315 -2.56 -9.21 -13.56
C GLY A 315 -3.01 -9.16 -12.11
N VAL A 316 -3.03 -7.95 -11.58
CA VAL A 316 -3.42 -7.64 -10.20
C VAL A 316 -4.40 -6.46 -10.21
N VAL A 317 -5.51 -6.62 -9.47
CA VAL A 317 -6.41 -5.52 -9.12
C VAL A 317 -5.90 -4.94 -7.81
N ALA A 318 -5.13 -3.85 -7.87
CA ALA A 318 -4.52 -3.23 -6.70
C ALA A 318 -5.56 -2.68 -5.72
N ARG A 319 -6.65 -2.10 -6.24
CA ARG A 319 -7.68 -1.50 -5.40
C ARG A 319 -9.00 -1.37 -6.14
N THR A 320 -10.09 -1.45 -5.39
CA THR A 320 -11.44 -1.14 -5.88
C THR A 320 -12.17 -0.25 -4.89
N PHE A 321 -12.96 0.69 -5.41
CA PHE A 321 -13.78 1.58 -4.59
C PHE A 321 -14.99 2.10 -5.38
N ALA A 322 -16.07 2.41 -4.68
CA ALA A 322 -17.22 3.07 -5.28
C ALA A 322 -16.91 4.56 -5.49
N GLY A 323 -17.27 5.07 -6.66
CA GLY A 323 -17.19 6.48 -6.98
C GLY A 323 -18.12 7.31 -6.10
N ARG A 324 -17.71 8.53 -5.79
CA ARG A 324 -18.60 9.54 -5.22
C ARG A 324 -19.08 10.48 -6.31
N ALA A 325 -20.31 11.00 -6.18
CA ALA A 325 -20.76 12.10 -7.02
C ALA A 325 -19.87 13.32 -6.77
N PHE A 326 -19.36 13.93 -7.83
CA PHE A 326 -18.57 15.16 -7.77
C PHE A 326 -19.14 16.16 -8.77
N GLU A 327 -19.67 17.27 -8.24
CA GLU A 327 -20.27 18.36 -9.01
C GLU A 327 -19.30 19.56 -9.00
N PRO A 328 -18.48 19.74 -10.06
CA PRO A 328 -17.34 20.64 -9.97
C PRO A 328 -17.72 22.11 -9.79
N GLU A 329 -18.79 22.57 -10.44
CA GLU A 329 -19.23 23.96 -10.35
C GLU A 329 -19.80 24.27 -8.95
N ALA A 330 -20.55 23.33 -8.38
CA ALA A 330 -21.03 23.44 -7.01
C ALA A 330 -19.86 23.47 -6.03
N TRP A 331 -18.87 22.57 -6.22
CA TRP A 331 -17.67 22.50 -5.39
C TRP A 331 -16.82 23.77 -5.47
N LEU A 332 -16.59 24.33 -6.66
CA LEU A 332 -15.87 25.60 -6.86
C LEU A 332 -16.56 26.78 -6.16
N ALA A 333 -17.90 26.77 -6.07
CA ALA A 333 -18.69 27.84 -5.46
C ALA A 333 -18.82 27.74 -3.93
N GLN A 334 -18.41 26.64 -3.29
CA GLN A 334 -18.57 26.49 -1.85
C GLN A 334 -17.65 27.45 -1.06
N PRO A 335 -18.16 28.15 -0.03
CA PRO A 335 -17.36 29.09 0.76
C PRO A 335 -16.41 28.40 1.76
N ARG A 336 -16.64 27.12 2.09
CA ARG A 336 -15.86 26.34 3.06
C ARG A 336 -14.59 25.73 2.44
N ILE A 337 -13.63 26.57 2.06
CA ILE A 337 -12.37 26.12 1.45
C ILE A 337 -11.44 25.52 2.52
N GLY A 338 -10.89 24.33 2.24
CA GLY A 338 -9.95 23.62 3.13
C GLY A 338 -10.60 22.97 4.35
N LEU A 339 -11.92 23.05 4.50
CA LEU A 339 -12.68 22.48 5.61
C LEU A 339 -13.38 21.17 5.23
N GLY A 340 -12.85 20.47 4.21
CA GLY A 340 -13.33 19.15 3.78
C GLY A 340 -14.76 19.14 3.26
N ASP A 341 -15.13 17.98 2.72
CA ASP A 341 -16.45 17.72 2.16
C ASP A 341 -17.26 16.83 3.14
N ASP A 342 -18.56 17.06 3.21
CA ASP A 342 -19.48 16.21 3.96
C ASP A 342 -19.61 14.82 3.28
N ALA A 343 -20.06 13.80 4.03
CA ALA A 343 -20.31 12.48 3.46
C ALA A 343 -21.39 12.58 2.37
N SER A 344 -21.07 12.18 1.14
CA SER A 344 -22.08 12.02 0.11
C SER A 344 -22.86 10.72 0.34
N ALA A 345 -24.17 10.83 0.50
CA ALA A 345 -25.10 9.70 0.56
C ALA A 345 -25.69 9.34 -0.81
N GLU A 346 -25.23 9.98 -1.89
CA GLU A 346 -25.83 9.81 -3.22
C GLU A 346 -25.48 8.44 -3.80
N PRO A 347 -26.46 7.71 -4.36
CA PRO A 347 -26.22 6.45 -5.04
C PRO A 347 -25.26 6.64 -6.22
N SER A 348 -24.22 5.80 -6.27
CA SER A 348 -23.24 5.80 -7.35
C SER A 348 -23.43 4.60 -8.26
N ARG A 349 -23.26 4.81 -9.57
CA ARG A 349 -23.19 3.73 -10.58
C ARG A 349 -21.75 3.40 -10.99
N HIS A 350 -20.76 4.08 -10.42
CA HIS A 350 -19.37 3.96 -10.86
C HIS A 350 -18.56 3.18 -9.84
N ILE A 351 -17.95 2.08 -10.29
CA ILE A 351 -16.89 1.38 -9.56
C ILE A 351 -15.57 1.77 -10.22
N PHE A 352 -14.59 2.10 -9.40
CA PHE A 352 -13.22 2.36 -9.85
C PHE A 352 -12.35 1.17 -9.49
N ALA A 353 -11.47 0.79 -10.41
CA ALA A 353 -10.50 -0.28 -10.23
C ALA A 353 -9.12 0.16 -10.70
N GLU A 354 -8.13 0.08 -9.81
CA GLU A 354 -6.72 0.26 -10.16
C GLU A 354 -6.15 -1.10 -10.56
N VAL A 355 -5.76 -1.24 -11.83
CA VAL A 355 -5.38 -2.54 -12.41
C VAL A 355 -4.06 -2.42 -13.15
N THR A 356 -3.16 -3.36 -12.88
CA THR A 356 -1.93 -3.61 -13.66
C THR A 356 -1.98 -5.03 -14.17
N ALA A 357 -1.91 -5.22 -15.48
CA ALA A 357 -2.12 -6.52 -16.11
C ALA A 357 -1.45 -6.57 -17.49
N SER A 358 -1.28 -7.76 -18.04
CA SER A 358 -0.93 -7.93 -19.45
C SER A 358 -1.99 -7.26 -20.35
N PRO A 359 -1.62 -6.66 -21.51
CA PRO A 359 -2.59 -6.03 -22.41
C PRO A 359 -3.73 -6.97 -22.81
N GLU A 360 -3.44 -8.26 -22.89
CA GLU A 360 -4.36 -9.30 -23.33
C GLU A 360 -5.18 -9.97 -22.23
N ALA A 361 -5.12 -9.41 -21.01
CA ALA A 361 -5.88 -9.89 -19.86
C ALA A 361 -7.39 -9.67 -20.00
N LEU A 362 -8.15 -10.47 -19.26
CA LEU A 362 -9.59 -10.33 -19.09
C LEU A 362 -9.89 -9.73 -17.72
N LEU A 363 -10.62 -8.61 -17.72
CA LEU A 363 -11.20 -8.03 -16.51
C LEU A 363 -12.59 -8.63 -16.29
N TRP A 364 -12.85 -9.02 -15.06
CA TRP A 364 -14.10 -9.62 -14.62
C TRP A 364 -14.78 -8.74 -13.59
N LEU A 365 -16.08 -8.54 -13.77
CA LEU A 365 -16.96 -7.94 -12.77
C LEU A 365 -18.01 -8.97 -12.37
N GLU A 366 -18.10 -9.27 -11.08
CA GLU A 366 -19.07 -10.22 -10.53
C GLU A 366 -20.08 -9.50 -9.65
N ASP A 367 -21.37 -9.66 -9.95
CA ASP A 367 -22.47 -9.33 -9.05
C ASP A 367 -22.73 -10.55 -8.17
N ILE A 368 -22.12 -10.58 -6.98
CA ILE A 368 -22.19 -11.69 -6.02
C ILE A 368 -23.64 -11.93 -5.57
N LYS A 369 -24.42 -10.86 -5.42
CA LYS A 369 -25.83 -10.97 -4.97
C LYS A 369 -26.73 -11.51 -6.08
N ALA A 370 -26.49 -11.11 -7.33
CA ALA A 370 -27.29 -11.58 -8.47
C ALA A 370 -26.75 -12.84 -9.15
N GLY A 371 -25.56 -13.31 -8.77
CA GLY A 371 -24.88 -14.45 -9.41
C GLY A 371 -24.52 -14.20 -10.88
N ARG A 372 -24.27 -12.94 -11.28
CA ARG A 372 -23.96 -12.56 -12.67
C ARG A 372 -22.48 -12.24 -12.82
N ARG A 373 -21.92 -12.58 -13.97
CA ARG A 373 -20.52 -12.30 -14.32
C ARG A 373 -20.43 -11.58 -15.66
N TYR A 374 -19.60 -10.56 -15.71
CA TYR A 374 -19.34 -9.74 -16.88
C TYR A 374 -17.84 -9.77 -17.20
N GLN A 375 -17.50 -9.75 -18.49
CA GLN A 375 -16.14 -9.87 -18.99
C GLN A 375 -15.81 -8.69 -19.91
N PHE A 376 -14.58 -8.19 -19.79
CA PHE A 376 -14.02 -7.16 -20.65
C PHE A 376 -12.61 -7.56 -21.10
N GLU A 377 -12.33 -7.42 -22.39
CA GLU A 377 -10.99 -7.59 -22.94
C GLU A 377 -10.21 -6.28 -22.80
N LEU A 378 -9.12 -6.28 -22.02
CA LEU A 378 -8.42 -5.03 -21.70
C LEU A 378 -7.74 -4.39 -22.92
N ASN A 379 -7.28 -5.19 -23.89
CA ASN A 379 -6.72 -4.67 -25.15
C ASN A 379 -7.75 -3.90 -26.02
N GLN A 380 -9.04 -4.08 -25.78
CA GLN A 380 -10.10 -3.34 -26.47
C GLN A 380 -10.53 -2.07 -25.72
N ALA A 381 -10.11 -1.92 -24.45
CA ALA A 381 -10.41 -0.73 -23.66
C ALA A 381 -9.52 0.43 -24.12
N LEU A 382 -10.14 1.49 -24.64
CA LEU A 382 -9.45 2.69 -25.11
C LEU A 382 -9.73 3.87 -24.16
N PRO A 383 -8.74 4.74 -23.90
CA PRO A 383 -8.96 5.96 -23.13
C PRO A 383 -10.11 6.80 -23.70
N GLY A 384 -11.03 7.22 -22.81
CA GLY A 384 -12.18 8.05 -23.20
C GLY A 384 -13.30 7.33 -23.96
N ARG A 385 -13.25 6.00 -24.10
CA ARG A 385 -14.31 5.21 -24.75
C ARG A 385 -14.82 4.11 -23.81
N GLU A 386 -16.14 4.03 -23.70
CA GLU A 386 -16.79 2.94 -22.95
C GLU A 386 -16.82 1.66 -23.80
N LEU A 387 -16.29 0.58 -23.24
CA LEU A 387 -16.37 -0.79 -23.76
C LEU A 387 -17.49 -1.53 -23.01
N GLU A 388 -18.48 -2.03 -23.73
CA GLU A 388 -19.54 -2.84 -23.12
C GLU A 388 -19.05 -4.26 -22.81
N ALA A 389 -19.56 -4.83 -21.72
CA ALA A 389 -19.31 -6.23 -21.39
C ALA A 389 -19.78 -7.17 -22.51
N ARG A 390 -19.09 -8.30 -22.72
CA ARG A 390 -19.47 -9.31 -23.74
C ARG A 390 -20.92 -9.79 -23.63
N ALA A 391 -21.48 -9.84 -22.42
CA ALA A 391 -22.87 -10.25 -22.15
C ALA A 391 -23.89 -9.09 -22.18
N GLY A 392 -23.44 -7.87 -22.47
CA GLY A 392 -24.23 -6.64 -22.36
C GLY A 392 -24.33 -6.09 -20.93
N GLY A 393 -24.70 -4.81 -20.80
CA GLY A 393 -25.02 -4.17 -19.52
C GLY A 393 -23.92 -3.24 -19.00
N PRO A 394 -23.11 -3.63 -17.99
CA PRO A 394 -22.03 -2.78 -17.48
C PRO A 394 -21.01 -2.43 -18.56
N ARG A 395 -20.42 -1.24 -18.44
CA ARG A 395 -19.41 -0.73 -19.37
C ARG A 395 -18.13 -0.36 -18.62
N VAL A 396 -16.98 -0.48 -19.26
CA VAL A 396 -15.67 -0.12 -18.70
C VAL A 396 -14.98 0.94 -19.55
N GLU A 397 -14.32 1.89 -18.92
CA GLU A 397 -13.53 2.95 -19.56
C GLU A 397 -12.20 3.14 -18.82
N ILE A 398 -11.13 3.45 -19.55
CA ILE A 398 -9.86 3.92 -18.97
C ILE A 398 -9.91 5.44 -18.82
N LEU A 399 -9.73 5.96 -17.60
CA LEU A 399 -9.95 7.38 -17.32
C LEU A 399 -8.72 8.28 -17.42
N GLU A 400 -7.50 7.76 -17.25
CA GLU A 400 -6.30 8.59 -17.05
C GLU A 400 -5.02 7.88 -17.56
N ARG A 401 -4.90 7.66 -18.87
CA ARG A 401 -3.69 7.05 -19.46
C ARG A 401 -2.56 8.08 -19.62
N ASP A 402 -2.90 9.27 -20.09
CA ASP A 402 -1.92 10.34 -20.34
C ASP A 402 -1.75 11.19 -19.10
N LYS A 403 -0.58 11.08 -18.49
CA LYS A 403 -0.20 11.87 -17.32
C LYS A 403 1.14 12.54 -17.55
N VAL A 404 1.35 13.65 -16.86
CA VAL A 404 2.59 14.43 -16.93
C VAL A 404 3.15 14.63 -15.54
N TRP A 405 4.47 14.48 -15.41
CA TRP A 405 5.20 14.84 -14.21
C TRP A 405 5.40 16.35 -14.16
N ILE A 406 4.96 16.97 -13.08
CA ILE A 406 4.99 18.42 -12.87
C ILE A 406 5.80 18.73 -11.61
N HIS A 407 6.68 19.71 -11.75
CA HIS A 407 7.34 20.42 -10.67
C HIS A 407 6.52 21.66 -10.33
N GLY A 408 6.07 21.74 -9.09
CA GLY A 408 5.14 22.75 -8.64
C GLY A 408 5.71 23.64 -7.55
N ARG A 409 5.28 24.90 -7.52
CA ARG A 409 5.61 25.86 -6.47
C ARG A 409 4.37 26.64 -6.05
N VAL A 410 4.25 26.92 -4.76
CA VAL A 410 3.20 27.79 -4.21
C VAL A 410 3.88 29.03 -3.65
N LEU A 411 3.60 30.19 -4.26
CA LEU A 411 4.20 31.47 -3.89
C LEU A 411 3.24 32.29 -3.06
N ASP A 412 3.76 32.88 -1.98
CA ASP A 412 3.09 33.98 -1.29
C ASP A 412 3.14 35.23 -2.17
N THR A 413 1.99 35.82 -2.49
CA THR A 413 1.92 36.97 -3.40
C THR A 413 2.59 38.25 -2.88
N THR A 414 2.78 38.38 -1.57
CA THR A 414 3.46 39.52 -0.94
C THR A 414 4.96 39.31 -0.89
N THR A 415 5.42 38.14 -0.44
CA THR A 415 6.87 37.90 -0.30
C THR A 415 7.54 37.41 -1.59
N GLN A 416 6.75 36.90 -2.54
CA GLN A 416 7.21 36.26 -3.78
C GLN A 416 8.12 35.05 -3.54
N ARG A 417 8.01 34.43 -2.36
CA ARG A 417 8.78 33.25 -1.96
C ARG A 417 7.87 32.02 -1.85
N PRO A 418 8.42 30.80 -2.03
CA PRO A 418 7.70 29.57 -1.69
C PRO A 418 7.21 29.62 -0.25
N THR A 419 5.98 29.16 -0.02
CA THR A 419 5.36 29.17 1.30
C THR A 419 4.68 27.85 1.60
N PRO A 420 4.81 27.30 2.82
CA PRO A 420 4.09 26.09 3.20
C PRO A 420 2.58 26.28 3.14
N VAL A 421 1.88 25.28 2.62
CA VAL A 421 0.41 25.24 2.49
C VAL A 421 -0.09 23.82 2.64
N ARG A 422 -1.37 23.69 3.02
CA ARG A 422 -2.13 22.46 2.83
C ARG A 422 -2.81 22.50 1.46
N LEU A 423 -2.68 21.44 0.65
CA LEU A 423 -3.22 21.39 -0.71
C LEU A 423 -3.83 20.04 -1.07
N ALA A 424 -4.76 20.07 -2.03
CA ALA A 424 -5.32 18.89 -2.63
C ALA A 424 -5.61 19.11 -4.12
N PHE A 425 -5.02 18.26 -4.98
CA PHE A 425 -5.47 18.12 -6.36
C PHE A 425 -6.59 17.09 -6.45
N ARG A 426 -7.52 17.32 -7.37
CA ARG A 426 -8.62 16.41 -7.66
C ARG A 426 -8.78 16.20 -9.15
N SER A 427 -9.12 14.97 -9.52
CA SER A 427 -9.46 14.60 -10.90
C SER A 427 -10.80 15.22 -11.35
N LYS A 428 -11.16 15.03 -12.62
CA LYS A 428 -12.46 15.49 -13.18
C LYS A 428 -13.69 14.93 -12.44
N ASP A 429 -13.51 13.78 -11.80
CA ASP A 429 -14.50 13.04 -11.02
C ASP A 429 -14.29 13.18 -9.50
N GLY A 430 -13.44 14.11 -9.05
CA GLY A 430 -13.32 14.50 -7.65
C GLY A 430 -12.41 13.63 -6.79
N ARG A 431 -11.72 12.63 -7.36
CA ARG A 431 -10.77 11.80 -6.61
C ARG A 431 -9.54 12.60 -6.25
N TYR A 432 -9.06 12.43 -5.01
CA TYR A 432 -7.82 13.03 -4.55
C TYR A 432 -6.62 12.48 -5.34
N ILE A 433 -5.76 13.38 -5.80
CA ILE A 433 -4.47 13.08 -6.44
C ILE A 433 -3.38 13.68 -5.54
N PRO A 434 -2.69 12.86 -4.73
CA PRO A 434 -1.64 13.35 -3.86
C PRO A 434 -0.40 13.78 -4.66
N PRO A 435 0.34 14.80 -4.23
CA PRO A 435 1.73 14.97 -4.63
C PRO A 435 2.58 13.75 -4.28
N TYR A 436 3.69 13.56 -5.00
CA TYR A 436 4.65 12.52 -4.70
C TYR A 436 5.21 12.68 -3.29
N GLY A 437 5.29 11.58 -2.53
CA GLY A 437 5.62 11.57 -1.10
C GLY A 437 4.41 11.54 -0.17
N HIS A 438 3.20 11.73 -0.69
CA HIS A 438 1.94 11.67 0.06
C HIS A 438 1.08 10.48 -0.39
N ARG A 439 0.30 9.93 0.54
CA ARG A 439 -0.50 8.73 0.26
C ARG A 439 -1.89 9.03 -0.30
N THR A 440 -2.40 8.14 -1.14
CA THR A 440 -3.74 8.26 -1.71
C THR A 440 -4.85 8.01 -0.70
N GLU A 441 -4.67 7.00 0.16
CA GLU A 441 -5.60 6.62 1.22
C GLU A 441 -4.92 6.88 2.57
N ILE A 442 -5.31 7.95 3.25
CA ILE A 442 -4.76 8.36 4.54
C ILE A 442 -5.39 7.50 5.64
N ASN A 443 -4.55 6.93 6.49
CA ASN A 443 -4.95 6.21 7.68
C ASN A 443 -5.15 7.18 8.84
N SER A 444 -6.39 7.63 9.03
CA SER A 444 -6.75 8.55 10.12
C SER A 444 -6.95 7.87 11.47
N ALA A 445 -6.55 6.60 11.64
CA ALA A 445 -6.68 5.93 12.93
C ALA A 445 -5.70 6.51 13.95
N TRP A 446 -6.01 6.32 15.23
CA TRP A 446 -5.10 6.69 16.31
C TRP A 446 -3.77 5.95 16.14
N PHE A 447 -2.64 6.63 16.23
CA PHE A 447 -1.35 5.95 16.17
C PHE A 447 -0.66 6.06 14.78
N GLN A 448 -1.31 6.68 13.78
CA GLN A 448 -1.05 6.48 12.34
C GLN A 448 -0.76 7.77 11.55
N ASP A 449 -0.21 7.62 10.34
CA ASP A 449 0.00 8.66 9.31
C ASP A 449 0.26 10.09 9.82
N TYR A 450 1.46 10.27 10.37
CA TYR A 450 1.99 11.56 10.85
C TYR A 450 2.89 12.25 9.82
N GLY A 451 2.76 11.88 8.55
CA GLY A 451 3.68 12.22 7.46
C GLY A 451 3.30 13.47 6.67
N ALA A 452 2.72 14.49 7.31
CA ALA A 452 2.15 15.66 6.61
C ALA A 452 0.97 15.29 5.67
N ASP A 453 0.30 14.18 5.97
CA ASP A 453 -0.93 13.71 5.32
C ASP A 453 -2.12 14.02 6.23
N VAL A 454 -3.01 14.90 5.78
CA VAL A 454 -4.12 15.41 6.60
C VAL A 454 -5.45 14.97 6.01
N GLN A 455 -6.30 14.37 6.84
CA GLN A 455 -7.70 14.15 6.49
C GLN A 455 -8.59 15.08 7.30
N TRP A 456 -9.42 15.86 6.60
CA TRP A 456 -10.43 16.70 7.21
C TRP A 456 -11.81 16.32 6.68
N HIS A 457 -12.69 15.90 7.59
CA HIS A 457 -13.92 15.17 7.24
C HIS A 457 -13.64 14.03 6.25
N HIS A 458 -14.17 14.11 5.03
CA HIS A 458 -13.99 13.09 4.00
C HIS A 458 -13.03 13.48 2.88
N SER A 459 -12.24 14.53 3.08
CA SER A 459 -11.28 15.05 2.09
C SER A 459 -9.86 14.91 2.59
N SER A 460 -9.00 14.42 1.71
CA SER A 460 -7.57 14.27 1.96
C SER A 460 -6.80 15.46 1.41
N PHE A 461 -5.73 15.83 2.11
CA PHE A 461 -4.82 16.91 1.76
C PHE A 461 -3.38 16.50 2.06
N ALA A 462 -2.45 17.09 1.32
CA ALA A 462 -1.03 17.04 1.58
C ALA A 462 -0.58 18.40 2.13
N VAL A 463 0.24 18.39 3.18
CA VAL A 463 0.96 19.58 3.62
C VAL A 463 2.33 19.60 2.95
N ILE A 464 2.62 20.68 2.22
CA ILE A 464 3.90 20.87 1.51
C ILE A 464 4.65 22.07 2.05
N ASP A 465 5.95 22.14 1.76
CA ASP A 465 6.83 23.25 2.16
C ASP A 465 6.79 24.47 1.21
N GLY A 466 5.89 24.43 0.22
CA GLY A 466 5.79 25.41 -0.87
C GLY A 466 6.37 24.91 -2.20
N SER A 467 6.96 23.72 -2.22
CA SER A 467 7.33 22.98 -3.43
C SER A 467 6.67 21.60 -3.45
N PHE A 468 6.37 21.10 -4.64
CA PHE A 468 5.83 19.75 -4.80
C PHE A 468 6.21 19.14 -6.14
N GLN A 469 6.20 17.82 -6.21
CA GLN A 469 6.21 17.08 -7.46
C GLN A 469 4.95 16.25 -7.53
N ILE A 470 4.30 16.20 -8.69
CA ILE A 470 3.05 15.46 -8.83
C ILE A 470 2.90 14.96 -10.26
N GLU A 471 2.29 13.78 -10.39
CA GLU A 471 1.84 13.30 -11.68
C GLU A 471 0.34 13.60 -11.85
N LEU A 472 0.01 14.49 -12.79
CA LEU A 472 -1.37 14.90 -13.07
C LEU A 472 -1.86 14.37 -14.43
N PRO A 473 -3.14 14.01 -14.56
CA PRO A 473 -3.73 13.69 -15.86
C PRO A 473 -3.75 14.92 -16.77
N VAL A 474 -3.49 14.72 -18.06
CA VAL A 474 -3.63 15.77 -19.07
C VAL A 474 -5.11 16.16 -19.18
N GLY A 475 -5.38 17.47 -19.21
CA GLY A 475 -6.74 18.02 -19.24
C GLY A 475 -7.15 18.67 -17.93
N THR A 476 -8.43 18.56 -17.57
CA THR A 476 -8.98 19.28 -16.41
C THR A 476 -8.63 18.61 -15.09
N VAL A 477 -8.07 19.41 -14.17
CA VAL A 477 -7.90 19.06 -12.75
C VAL A 477 -8.39 20.20 -11.87
N TYR A 478 -8.71 19.90 -10.62
CA TYR A 478 -9.14 20.89 -9.63
C TYR A 478 -8.12 20.98 -8.51
N LEU A 479 -7.86 22.20 -8.05
CA LEU A 479 -6.95 22.50 -6.94
C LEU A 479 -7.74 23.09 -5.79
N GLU A 480 -7.41 22.67 -4.58
CA GLU A 480 -7.76 23.34 -3.34
C GLU A 480 -6.48 23.58 -2.53
N MET A 481 -6.30 24.78 -1.96
CA MET A 481 -5.18 25.06 -1.06
C MET A 481 -5.52 26.11 0.00
N THR A 482 -4.92 25.97 1.18
CA THR A 482 -5.10 26.85 2.34
C THR A 482 -3.79 27.13 3.06
N LYS A 483 -3.72 28.27 3.74
CA LYS A 483 -2.63 28.64 4.64
C LYS A 483 -3.15 29.29 5.93
N GLY A 484 -3.76 28.50 6.80
CA GLY A 484 -4.43 29.01 7.99
C GLY A 484 -5.54 30.02 7.71
N PHE A 485 -5.90 30.80 8.73
CA PHE A 485 -6.99 31.80 8.66
C PHE A 485 -6.53 33.19 8.19
N GLU A 486 -5.22 33.43 8.10
CA GLU A 486 -4.66 34.73 7.69
C GLU A 486 -4.50 34.85 6.18
N TYR A 487 -4.75 33.79 5.42
CA TYR A 487 -4.66 33.76 3.97
C TYR A 487 -6.00 33.43 3.32
N LYS A 488 -6.17 33.87 2.08
CA LYS A 488 -7.35 33.55 1.29
C LYS A 488 -7.22 32.13 0.75
N GLY A 489 -8.09 31.24 1.22
CA GLY A 489 -8.21 29.89 0.64
C GLY A 489 -8.50 29.94 -0.86
N VAL A 490 -7.96 29.00 -1.61
CA VAL A 490 -8.08 28.93 -3.07
C VAL A 490 -8.74 27.63 -3.50
N ARG A 491 -9.80 27.72 -4.32
CA ARG A 491 -10.29 26.63 -5.16
C ARG A 491 -10.20 27.07 -6.62
N ARG A 492 -9.64 26.22 -7.48
CA ARG A 492 -9.40 26.59 -8.88
C ARG A 492 -9.53 25.38 -9.81
N LYS A 493 -10.15 25.60 -10.97
CA LYS A 493 -10.05 24.71 -12.13
C LYS A 493 -8.77 25.00 -12.90
N LEU A 494 -7.98 23.98 -13.16
CA LEU A 494 -6.74 24.04 -13.92
C LEU A 494 -6.88 23.19 -15.19
N THR A 495 -6.13 23.55 -16.22
CA THR A 495 -5.97 22.75 -17.44
C THR A 495 -4.50 22.39 -17.58
N ILE A 496 -4.20 21.10 -17.58
CA ILE A 496 -2.86 20.54 -17.67
C ILE A 496 -2.56 20.14 -19.10
N GLU A 497 -1.47 20.65 -19.67
CA GLU A 497 -1.03 20.33 -21.04
C GLU A 497 -0.08 19.12 -21.07
N ALA A 498 -0.06 18.37 -22.17
CA ALA A 498 0.74 17.14 -22.32
C ALA A 498 2.26 17.35 -22.21
N ASN A 499 2.75 18.56 -22.50
CA ASN A 499 4.16 18.95 -22.41
C ASN A 499 4.45 19.87 -21.21
N GLN A 500 3.47 20.13 -20.34
CA GLN A 500 3.68 20.94 -19.15
C GLN A 500 4.61 20.22 -18.16
N ARG A 501 5.55 20.98 -17.59
CA ARG A 501 6.52 20.48 -16.58
C ARG A 501 6.55 21.33 -15.32
N GLU A 502 6.07 22.56 -15.39
CA GLU A 502 6.08 23.51 -14.28
C GLU A 502 4.65 23.95 -13.96
N LEU A 503 4.33 24.14 -12.69
CA LEU A 503 3.06 24.71 -12.23
C LEU A 503 3.29 25.67 -11.06
N ASN A 504 3.20 26.96 -11.35
CA ASN A 504 3.25 28.00 -10.32
C ASN A 504 1.83 28.33 -9.83
N LEU A 505 1.65 28.25 -8.52
CA LEU A 505 0.43 28.57 -7.80
C LEU A 505 0.72 29.75 -6.88
N GLU A 506 -0.32 30.50 -6.54
CA GLU A 506 -0.21 31.70 -5.73
C GLU A 506 -1.25 31.69 -4.62
N ILE A 507 -0.84 32.08 -3.42
CA ILE A 507 -1.73 32.28 -2.27
C ILE A 507 -1.51 33.68 -1.69
N SER A 508 -2.61 34.36 -1.35
CA SER A 508 -2.57 35.75 -0.93
C SER A 508 -2.94 35.92 0.54
N PRO A 509 -2.18 36.73 1.31
CA PRO A 509 -2.57 37.07 2.67
C PRO A 509 -3.85 37.93 2.65
N LEU A 510 -4.66 37.76 3.69
CA LEU A 510 -5.84 38.57 4.00
C LEU A 510 -5.59 39.50 5.18
N LEU A 511 -4.89 38.98 6.20
CA LEU A 511 -4.68 39.63 7.49
C LEU A 511 -3.26 39.33 7.98
N ASN A 512 -2.81 40.13 8.95
CA ASN A 512 -1.58 39.88 9.70
C ASN A 512 -1.82 40.25 11.16
N PHE A 513 -2.33 39.30 11.93
CA PHE A 513 -2.61 39.37 13.36
C PHE A 513 -1.32 39.54 14.19
N ARG A 514 -0.22 38.93 13.76
CA ARG A 514 1.12 39.12 14.34
C ARG A 514 1.52 40.59 14.40
N SER A 515 1.31 41.35 13.32
CA SER A 515 1.57 42.80 13.26
C SER A 515 0.69 43.62 14.20
N GLN A 516 -0.41 43.04 14.70
CA GLN A 516 -1.34 43.63 15.66
C GLN A 516 -1.10 43.12 17.09
N GLY A 517 -0.02 42.36 17.33
CA GLY A 517 0.35 41.85 18.65
C GLY A 517 -0.33 40.54 19.06
N TRP A 518 -1.04 39.87 18.15
CA TRP A 518 -1.64 38.56 18.40
C TRP A 518 -0.69 37.43 18.01
N VAL A 519 -0.74 36.33 18.77
CA VAL A 519 0.04 35.11 18.50
C VAL A 519 -0.91 33.93 18.47
N SER A 520 -0.98 33.21 17.35
CA SER A 520 -1.76 31.97 17.24
C SER A 520 -1.01 30.81 17.91
N ALA A 521 -1.70 30.03 18.74
CA ALA A 521 -1.09 28.88 19.39
C ALA A 521 -1.97 27.64 19.30
N ASP A 522 -1.34 26.49 19.05
CA ASP A 522 -1.91 25.19 19.33
C ASP A 522 -1.18 24.61 20.55
N SER A 523 -1.87 24.59 21.69
CA SER A 523 -1.27 24.17 22.96
C SER A 523 -1.36 22.66 23.21
N HIS A 524 -1.90 21.87 22.27
CA HIS A 524 -2.18 20.46 22.49
C HIS A 524 -2.04 19.61 21.23
N VAL A 525 -0.80 19.31 20.87
CA VAL A 525 -0.46 18.48 19.71
C VAL A 525 0.25 17.20 20.16
N HIS A 526 0.04 16.10 19.44
CA HIS A 526 0.66 14.80 19.72
C HIS A 526 1.31 14.18 18.48
N PHE A 527 2.24 13.25 18.70
CA PHE A 527 2.77 12.26 17.75
C PHE A 527 3.67 12.77 16.62
N LEU A 528 3.44 13.99 16.14
CA LEU A 528 4.26 14.60 15.10
C LEU A 528 5.74 14.65 15.52
N SER A 529 6.66 14.51 14.57
CA SER A 529 8.04 14.96 14.80
C SER A 529 8.06 16.48 14.97
N PRO A 530 8.95 17.08 15.79
CA PRO A 530 9.03 18.54 15.93
C PRO A 530 9.19 19.26 14.59
N SER A 531 9.94 18.68 13.65
CA SER A 531 10.11 19.23 12.30
C SER A 531 8.84 19.18 11.45
N THR A 532 8.05 18.11 11.56
CA THR A 532 6.76 18.02 10.85
C THR A 532 5.76 19.00 11.45
N ALA A 533 5.75 19.17 12.77
CA ALA A 533 4.93 20.16 13.44
C ALA A 533 5.27 21.60 13.00
N ILE A 534 6.54 21.93 12.73
CA ILE A 534 6.91 23.22 12.13
C ILE A 534 6.27 23.38 10.75
N LEU A 535 6.37 22.36 9.90
CA LEU A 535 5.83 22.39 8.55
C LEU A 535 4.30 22.59 8.56
N GLU A 536 3.58 21.78 9.34
CA GLU A 536 2.13 21.90 9.49
C GLU A 536 1.72 23.22 10.14
N GLY A 537 2.46 23.68 11.15
CA GLY A 537 2.25 24.99 11.77
C GLY A 537 2.38 26.14 10.79
N GLN A 538 3.43 26.14 9.96
CA GLN A 538 3.58 27.14 8.90
C GLN A 538 2.46 27.05 7.85
N ALA A 539 2.03 25.85 7.50
CA ALA A 539 0.93 25.62 6.57
C ALA A 539 -0.45 25.99 7.13
N GLU A 540 -0.63 25.99 8.46
CA GLU A 540 -1.88 26.38 9.11
C GLU A 540 -1.82 27.79 9.76
N GLY A 541 -0.71 28.53 9.55
CA GLY A 541 -0.54 29.87 10.11
C GLY A 541 -0.49 29.89 11.66
N VAL A 542 -0.01 28.81 12.26
CA VAL A 542 0.16 28.68 13.71
C VAL A 542 1.55 29.16 14.11
N ASN A 543 1.61 30.04 15.10
CA ASN A 543 2.85 30.69 15.52
C ASN A 543 3.60 29.92 16.62
N LEU A 544 2.88 29.29 17.53
CA LEU A 544 3.43 28.49 18.62
C LEU A 544 2.71 27.15 18.70
N ILE A 545 3.45 26.06 18.70
CA ILE A 545 2.92 24.71 18.88
C ILE A 545 3.54 24.11 20.12
N ASN A 546 2.72 23.63 21.03
CA ASN A 546 3.16 22.77 22.11
C ASN A 546 2.92 21.31 21.73
N LEU A 547 4.00 20.63 21.38
CA LEU A 547 4.00 19.21 21.09
C LEU A 547 4.17 18.47 22.41
N LEU A 548 3.16 17.73 22.84
CA LEU A 548 3.13 17.11 24.16
C LEU A 548 3.65 15.68 24.07
N ALA A 549 4.79 15.42 24.71
CA ALA A 549 5.18 14.05 25.01
C ALA A 549 4.20 13.47 26.02
N ALA A 550 3.74 12.23 25.82
CA ALA A 550 2.86 11.57 26.76
C ALA A 550 3.16 10.07 26.92
N GLN A 551 2.58 9.50 27.96
CA GLN A 551 2.52 8.06 28.22
C GLN A 551 1.10 7.54 27.95
N TRP A 552 0.99 6.39 27.30
CA TRP A 552 -0.25 5.62 27.10
C TRP A 552 0.04 4.15 27.44
N GLY A 553 -0.06 3.80 28.72
CA GLY A 553 0.32 2.47 29.20
C GLY A 553 1.83 2.28 29.12
N ASP A 554 2.26 1.31 28.32
CA ASP A 554 3.68 1.02 28.04
C ASP A 554 4.26 1.85 26.88
N LEU A 555 3.41 2.59 26.14
CA LEU A 555 3.84 3.45 25.04
C LEU A 555 4.21 4.85 25.54
N PHE A 556 5.36 5.36 25.09
CA PHE A 556 5.77 6.75 25.25
C PHE A 556 5.96 7.41 23.88
N THR A 557 5.44 8.61 23.69
CA THR A 557 5.64 9.37 22.43
C THR A 557 6.40 10.66 22.70
N ASN A 558 7.20 11.08 21.72
CA ASN A 558 7.98 12.33 21.71
C ASN A 558 8.93 12.57 22.90
N VAL A 559 9.09 11.61 23.83
CA VAL A 559 10.01 11.72 24.96
C VAL A 559 11.46 11.93 24.51
N GLY A 560 11.84 11.28 23.40
CA GLY A 560 13.16 11.42 22.80
C GLY A 560 13.45 12.80 22.19
N ASP A 561 12.43 13.62 21.95
CA ASP A 561 12.56 14.95 21.36
C ASP A 561 12.85 16.03 22.42
N MET A 562 12.50 15.79 23.69
CA MET A 562 12.62 16.78 24.77
C MET A 562 14.02 17.37 24.96
N PRO A 563 15.14 16.61 24.86
CA PRO A 563 16.48 17.18 25.04
C PRO A 563 16.85 18.27 24.03
N GLN A 564 16.12 18.37 22.91
CA GLN A 564 16.49 19.30 21.83
C GLN A 564 16.01 20.72 22.08
N GLY A 565 15.06 20.90 23.00
CA GLY A 565 14.44 22.19 23.29
C GLY A 565 13.56 22.69 22.14
N PRO A 566 13.23 23.99 22.11
CA PRO A 566 12.34 24.55 21.10
C PRO A 566 12.98 24.55 19.70
N LEU A 567 12.20 24.13 18.71
CA LEU A 567 12.53 24.25 17.30
C LEU A 567 11.84 25.48 16.72
N VAL A 568 12.57 26.28 15.94
CA VAL A 568 12.05 27.49 15.30
C VAL A 568 12.24 27.38 13.79
N SER A 569 11.18 27.70 13.05
CA SER A 569 11.19 27.82 11.59
C SER A 569 12.26 28.82 11.10
N GLN A 570 12.69 28.67 9.84
CA GLN A 570 13.73 29.54 9.27
C GLN A 570 13.30 31.02 9.16
N ASP A 571 12.01 31.27 8.89
CA ASP A 571 11.42 32.61 8.86
C ASP A 571 11.10 33.15 10.25
N ARG A 572 11.22 32.32 11.29
CA ARG A 572 10.92 32.62 12.71
C ARG A 572 9.45 32.93 12.96
N GLU A 573 8.55 32.54 12.07
CA GLU A 573 7.11 32.78 12.23
C GLU A 573 6.44 31.69 13.06
N THR A 574 6.96 30.46 13.01
CA THR A 574 6.46 29.30 13.75
C THR A 574 7.53 28.71 14.68
N MET A 575 7.15 28.36 15.90
CA MET A 575 7.96 27.65 16.89
C MET A 575 7.22 26.42 17.41
N VAL A 576 7.94 25.31 17.59
CA VAL A 576 7.46 24.10 18.27
C VAL A 576 8.25 23.96 19.56
N TRP A 577 7.55 23.81 20.68
CA TRP A 577 8.14 23.51 21.97
C TRP A 577 7.61 22.15 22.45
N VAL A 578 8.52 21.23 22.79
CA VAL A 578 8.13 19.93 23.33
C VAL A 578 7.86 20.06 24.83
N GLY A 579 6.60 19.93 25.22
CA GLY A 579 6.14 19.85 26.61
C GLY A 579 5.75 18.43 26.98
N THR A 580 5.05 18.25 28.10
CA THR A 580 4.45 16.97 28.46
C THR A 580 2.95 17.09 28.67
N GLU A 581 2.19 16.06 28.29
CA GLU A 581 0.84 15.87 28.82
C GLU A 581 0.93 14.92 30.02
N ASN A 582 0.75 15.45 31.22
CA ASN A 582 0.70 14.68 32.45
C ASN A 582 -0.74 14.25 32.73
N ARG A 583 -0.97 12.94 32.91
CA ARG A 583 -2.31 12.36 32.78
C ARG A 583 -2.74 11.48 33.96
N GLN A 584 -3.97 11.72 34.41
CA GLN A 584 -4.70 10.87 35.35
C GLN A 584 -6.19 10.82 34.96
N HIS A 585 -6.76 9.63 34.80
CA HIS A 585 -8.05 9.42 34.12
C HIS A 585 -9.25 10.04 34.83
N ILE A 586 -9.20 10.09 36.17
CA ILE A 586 -10.24 10.59 37.04
C ILE A 586 -9.96 12.03 37.46
N LEU A 587 -8.69 12.37 37.74
CA LEU A 587 -8.30 13.67 38.26
C LEU A 587 -8.18 14.74 37.17
N GLY A 588 -7.78 14.35 35.95
CA GLY A 588 -7.65 15.21 34.79
C GLY A 588 -6.28 15.12 34.11
N HIS A 589 -6.13 15.87 33.02
CA HIS A 589 -4.87 15.96 32.28
C HIS A 589 -4.36 17.39 32.26
N LEU A 590 -3.03 17.55 32.42
CA LEU A 590 -2.33 18.83 32.39
C LEU A 590 -1.29 18.85 31.27
N GLY A 591 -1.27 19.90 30.46
CA GLY A 591 -0.14 20.26 29.62
C GLY A 591 0.88 21.04 30.45
N LEU A 592 2.09 20.51 30.59
CA LEU A 592 3.20 21.18 31.29
C LEU A 592 4.17 21.72 30.25
N LEU A 593 4.23 23.05 30.11
CA LEU A 593 4.82 23.72 28.95
C LEU A 593 5.98 24.63 29.38
N GLY A 594 7.02 24.73 28.55
CA GLY A 594 8.05 25.79 28.68
C GLY A 594 8.98 25.71 29.90
N GLY A 595 8.84 24.73 30.79
CA GLY A 595 9.63 24.63 32.03
C GLY A 595 11.12 24.39 31.82
N HIS A 596 11.94 24.89 32.74
CA HIS A 596 13.39 24.74 32.74
C HIS A 596 13.88 23.44 33.40
N GLY A 597 14.93 22.84 32.84
CA GLY A 597 15.57 21.64 33.37
C GLY A 597 14.86 20.35 32.94
N ALA A 598 14.87 19.33 33.80
CA ALA A 598 14.25 18.05 33.48
C ALA A 598 12.72 18.17 33.38
N PRO A 599 12.04 17.30 32.60
CA PRO A 599 10.58 17.17 32.62
C PRO A 599 10.04 16.71 33.98
N VAL A 600 8.74 16.94 34.24
CA VAL A 600 8.09 16.50 35.49
C VAL A 600 7.63 15.06 35.33
N TYR A 601 8.20 14.15 36.14
CA TYR A 601 7.88 12.73 36.14
C TYR A 601 7.19 12.31 37.46
N PRO A 602 6.37 11.24 37.44
CA PRO A 602 5.98 10.44 36.27
C PRO A 602 5.05 11.23 35.32
N MET A 603 5.01 10.84 34.05
CA MET A 603 4.13 11.49 33.03
C MET A 603 2.68 11.03 33.14
N SER A 604 2.41 9.89 33.75
CA SER A 604 1.03 9.45 34.03
C SER A 604 0.99 8.73 35.36
N ALA A 605 -0.17 8.73 36.00
CA ALA A 605 -0.36 8.10 37.30
C ALA A 605 -1.63 7.24 37.34
N SER A 606 -1.45 5.95 37.59
CA SER A 606 -2.52 4.95 37.57
C SER A 606 -3.28 4.84 36.24
N GLY A 607 -4.24 3.91 36.19
CA GLY A 607 -5.10 3.66 35.03
C GLY A 607 -4.40 2.92 33.89
N PRO A 608 -4.87 1.75 33.45
CA PRO A 608 -4.15 0.89 32.48
C PRO A 608 -3.99 1.50 31.07
N GLY A 609 -4.74 2.55 30.74
CA GLY A 609 -4.65 3.27 29.45
C GLY A 609 -3.81 4.56 29.51
N GLU A 610 -3.28 4.92 30.67
CA GLU A 610 -2.49 6.14 30.89
C GLU A 610 -1.13 5.77 31.42
N SER A 611 -1.08 5.23 32.63
CA SER A 611 0.09 4.58 33.21
C SER A 611 0.05 3.07 32.94
N TYR A 612 1.07 2.31 33.37
CA TYR A 612 1.07 0.87 33.12
C TYR A 612 0.11 0.14 34.07
N ILE A 613 -0.35 -1.05 33.65
CA ILE A 613 -1.33 -1.82 34.44
C ILE A 613 -0.76 -2.16 35.83
N GLY A 614 -1.48 -1.73 36.87
CA GLY A 614 -1.07 -1.92 38.26
C GLY A 614 -0.29 -0.75 38.87
N ASP A 615 0.03 0.29 38.10
CA ASP A 615 0.68 1.48 38.65
C ASP A 615 -0.26 2.22 39.63
N PRO A 616 0.21 2.59 40.83
CA PRO A 616 -0.58 3.36 41.79
C PRO A 616 -0.66 4.84 41.39
N LEU A 617 -1.53 5.56 42.09
CA LEU A 617 -1.61 7.02 42.01
C LEU A 617 -0.43 7.62 42.79
N TRP A 618 0.75 7.67 42.18
CA TRP A 618 1.98 8.19 42.80
C TRP A 618 2.00 9.71 42.96
N CYS A 619 1.21 10.44 42.17
CA CYS A 619 1.26 11.89 42.08
C CYS A 619 -0.13 12.49 41.82
N SER A 620 -0.39 13.65 42.41
CA SER A 620 -1.62 14.43 42.20
C SER A 620 -1.45 15.48 41.09
N LEU A 621 -2.55 16.06 40.58
CA LEU A 621 -2.46 17.16 39.60
C LEU A 621 -1.76 18.38 40.21
N SER A 622 -2.05 18.67 41.47
CA SER A 622 -1.48 19.79 42.22
C SER A 622 0.04 19.68 42.34
N GLU A 623 0.55 18.47 42.58
CA GLU A 623 1.99 18.21 42.67
C GLU A 623 2.70 18.38 41.33
N TRP A 624 2.08 17.92 40.22
CA TRP A 624 2.59 18.18 38.87
C TRP A 624 2.62 19.67 38.54
N ALA A 625 1.55 20.39 38.88
CA ALA A 625 1.45 21.82 38.67
C ALA A 625 2.54 22.59 39.45
N ASP A 626 2.68 22.31 40.75
CA ASP A 626 3.70 22.94 41.60
C ASP A 626 5.13 22.67 41.08
N ALA A 627 5.40 21.44 40.64
CA ALA A 627 6.70 21.06 40.10
C ALA A 627 7.03 21.79 38.79
N CYS A 628 6.03 21.96 37.90
CA CYS A 628 6.18 22.71 36.66
C CYS A 628 6.42 24.20 36.92
N ARG A 629 5.61 24.82 37.79
CA ARG A 629 5.74 26.24 38.15
C ARG A 629 7.05 26.55 38.86
N LYS A 630 7.55 25.63 39.71
CA LYS A 630 8.88 25.75 40.33
C LYS A 630 10.02 25.79 39.29
N ARG A 631 9.77 25.28 38.09
CA ARG A 631 10.66 25.32 36.92
C ARG A 631 10.31 26.44 35.95
N GLU A 632 9.50 27.41 36.38
CA GLU A 632 9.05 28.56 35.57
C GLU A 632 8.25 28.16 34.32
N GLY A 633 7.64 26.97 34.34
CA GLY A 633 6.76 26.49 33.28
C GLY A 633 5.30 26.92 33.46
N LEU A 634 4.53 26.78 32.38
CA LEU A 634 3.09 27.04 32.31
C LEU A 634 2.31 25.73 32.49
N VAL A 635 1.24 25.77 33.26
CA VAL A 635 0.37 24.61 33.53
C VAL A 635 -0.99 24.85 32.89
N VAL A 636 -1.31 24.10 31.85
CA VAL A 636 -2.57 24.24 31.10
C VAL A 636 -3.47 23.03 31.36
N ALA A 637 -4.73 23.26 31.73
CA ALA A 637 -5.72 22.20 31.79
C ALA A 637 -6.13 21.79 30.35
N VAL A 638 -5.82 20.56 29.95
CA VAL A 638 -6.04 20.11 28.56
C VAL A 638 -7.27 19.23 28.40
N HIS A 639 -7.66 18.49 29.44
CA HIS A 639 -8.92 17.73 29.47
C HIS A 639 -9.60 17.83 30.84
N PHE A 640 -10.88 18.18 30.85
CA PHE A 640 -11.68 18.33 32.07
C PHE A 640 -12.42 17.01 32.38
N PRO A 641 -12.10 16.32 33.48
CA PRO A 641 -12.82 15.10 33.84
C PRO A 641 -14.24 15.42 34.34
N TYR A 642 -15.08 14.39 34.43
CA TYR A 642 -16.41 14.49 35.00
C TYR A 642 -16.61 13.48 36.16
N PRO A 643 -16.75 13.94 37.42
CA PRO A 643 -16.70 15.34 37.87
C PRO A 643 -15.29 15.94 37.69
N THR A 644 -15.16 17.27 37.78
CA THR A 644 -13.89 18.00 37.56
C THR A 644 -12.80 17.74 38.61
N ALA A 645 -13.09 16.91 39.62
CA ALA A 645 -12.14 16.39 40.60
C ALA A 645 -11.14 17.45 41.13
N GLU A 646 -9.85 17.09 41.22
CA GLU A 646 -8.77 17.93 41.72
C GLU A 646 -8.56 19.19 40.87
N LEU A 647 -8.77 19.10 39.56
CA LEU A 647 -8.59 20.20 38.61
C LEU A 647 -9.34 21.48 39.03
N ALA A 648 -10.57 21.34 39.56
CA ALA A 648 -11.34 22.49 40.02
C ALA A 648 -10.71 23.17 41.25
N ALA A 649 -10.11 22.40 42.16
CA ALA A 649 -9.39 22.96 43.30
C ALA A 649 -8.10 23.66 42.84
N ASP A 650 -7.36 23.05 41.91
CA ASP A 650 -6.10 23.62 41.40
C ASP A 650 -6.32 24.92 40.61
N ILE A 651 -7.43 25.07 39.88
CA ILE A 651 -7.82 26.34 39.25
C ILE A 651 -8.08 27.42 40.32
N VAL A 652 -8.85 27.09 41.37
CA VAL A 652 -9.17 28.06 42.45
C VAL A 652 -7.92 28.45 43.25
N MET A 653 -6.95 27.56 43.32
CA MET A 653 -5.67 27.77 44.00
C MET A 653 -4.61 28.44 43.11
N ASP A 654 -4.99 28.93 41.93
CA ASP A 654 -4.10 29.59 40.94
C ASP A 654 -2.87 28.74 40.57
N LYS A 655 -3.04 27.41 40.51
CA LYS A 655 -1.99 26.45 40.10
C LYS A 655 -2.02 26.15 38.61
N ILE A 656 -3.15 26.38 37.97
CA ILE A 656 -3.38 26.22 36.53
C ILE A 656 -3.51 27.64 35.94
N ASP A 657 -2.82 27.89 34.84
CA ASP A 657 -2.70 29.21 34.20
C ASP A 657 -3.83 29.53 33.21
#